data_AF-A0A821R4Z5-F1
#
_entry.id   AF-A0A821R4Z5-F1
#
_cell.length_a   1.000
_cell.length_b   1.000
_cell.length_c   1.000
_cell.angle_alpha   90.00
_cell.angle_beta   90.00
_cell.angle_gamma   90.00
#
_symmetry.space_group_name_H-M   'P 1'
#
loop_
_entity.id
_entity.type
_entity.pdbx_description
1 polymer ?
#
loop_
_entity_poly.entity_id
_entity_poly.type
_entity_poly.pdbx_seq_one_letter_code
_entity_poly.pdbx_strand_id
1 'polypeptide(L)'
;MSASSIEPNNDVKDNKLQSGDGIKDEFQNSDWKDNQLQNNDAKNNEQENWNDITNDIQSDNEEDDETKNELTDVTASPRPITKGPAISRNSGTAYPITWYLIRRAEPYHSWKIQAVFRKDIKFDFNSSNALNVRRLNVNKDDISPIVYQLSLNIFLNDKGETRIYYNKKYCKIYSFQLRISEPTRTWTYHYEEDSVRKLVVDQSMLHQFLFDTHFKRYYLQNPPGSSIPFWDQLCIFTYFLLSTRSYDNVESLFDQFTTTLEDRQNIISYDDLQIFFILCRKYLSNIEHVLKQDLDALELIIRMIDLLPINQENIIIGPVASLFASIILRNLSDKLDVILPTIGEDIWASFCQGLVKLISIKIFNRENENETNNTIDLLSKMPEGKQREDTVLKLLNLFCHLRCKLPKNEVMQLYTLVKSDDFSLKYLELAVSLDTYIDYLSYFLKIHEDNANDFKDNIKDHLDVLLENNHLPINLSDIACILTYLKQQTDDKSIQLIQSIFQTNDTLRNKIEPYLNGRNYNISVYEFSLIRDIFFHSYHSYLLLNINRQTYLFRTLFRRNDRATDYFLCWFEYFLCETDDNWIDYQALTRQWTECFISDQKIFSEIMEKVDSLIDLWIKVAPNKDQRSNFFVTHMVTQCFRQAHNRQNKLVENLIALAASMIEIGDLELINDTFNHPSRDTFIYAILFGESFSSLSIHKTIINRLNQQWIKWEQRNILASDVRTWEKFTGEQKAIVHKIWSLVAQETKKKDQLDTVFDISQKALKTKLETNDKVITCLNTYCQEAIDKKKYDDLVKNWHERFEYENIYSIDIPPDLSNIFPLAERLNPYATAIAWQAYLDQQIKSDNKNRSIGRQDLREPIERQLSEEMDDDTWLQEKTLSSDEILSTTEKLECLNILQRADKILQDFEQILTRICKQGDQIPIENILHLFPDIGQAENDLTLLTPLLKKETLPLLHSIISFWKNRNRIRYICMGIINLSTKISSNIDLNFLRSLYAIDEQTLSKICSSTYEKYREQIEKKCSNNILTLFFYYGSSWDLFDFLDTLTADDVYNLQEAVNDWDETLVNTKTIFDFATLKNFLDRAYATMTNKQKQLNVTSLSFEHIVECFDDTWKNNQFDGLSRCLESSALSLASIKHIHLELTDKEQSKRRQIADILQKSKINFVRNGHHEITFDIDVKLPNQQQQTTINE
;
A
#
# COMPACT_ATOMS: atom_id res chain seq x y z
N MET A 1 23.81 57.54 48.18
CA MET A 1 24.53 58.25 47.11
C MET A 1 23.66 58.15 45.85
N SER A 2 22.76 59.11 45.55
CA SER A 2 23.02 60.42 44.88
C SER A 2 23.46 60.25 43.41
N ALA A 3 22.95 60.92 42.37
CA ALA A 3 21.75 61.76 42.12
C ALA A 3 21.63 61.94 40.56
N SER A 4 20.61 62.52 39.88
CA SER A 4 19.30 63.10 40.24
C SER A 4 18.38 63.24 38.99
N SER A 5 17.11 63.54 39.24
CA SER A 5 16.04 64.11 38.38
C SER A 5 16.40 65.24 37.40
N ILE A 6 15.54 65.49 36.39
CA ILE A 6 14.83 66.78 36.12
C ILE A 6 13.85 66.65 34.92
N GLU A 7 12.60 67.09 35.09
CA GLU A 7 11.60 67.37 34.02
C GLU A 7 11.76 68.83 33.51
N PRO A 8 11.19 69.25 32.36
CA PRO A 8 9.83 69.84 32.44
C PRO A 8 8.93 69.75 31.17
N ASN A 9 7.68 69.30 31.37
CA ASN A 9 6.44 70.10 31.33
C ASN A 9 6.08 71.15 30.22
N ASN A 10 4.75 71.22 29.96
CA ASN A 10 3.93 72.32 29.41
C ASN A 10 3.93 72.55 27.87
N ASP A 11 2.84 72.96 27.18
CA ASP A 11 1.41 73.16 27.57
C ASP A 11 0.48 73.22 26.32
N VAL A 12 -0.70 72.58 26.38
CA VAL A 12 -2.08 73.16 26.27
C VAL A 12 -2.38 74.16 25.10
N LYS A 13 -3.43 74.07 24.24
CA LYS A 13 -4.89 73.78 24.43
C LYS A 13 -5.60 73.60 23.04
N ASP A 14 -6.61 72.73 22.90
CA ASP A 14 -8.04 73.11 22.70
C ASP A 14 -9.02 71.97 22.29
N ASN A 15 -9.98 71.72 23.19
CA ASN A 15 -11.44 71.57 22.99
C ASN A 15 -12.12 70.62 21.95
N LYS A 16 -12.94 69.72 22.54
CA LYS A 16 -14.34 69.30 22.22
C LYS A 16 -14.65 68.04 21.36
N LEU A 17 -15.20 67.04 22.08
CA LEU A 17 -16.49 66.33 21.88
C LEU A 17 -16.80 65.78 20.45
N GLN A 18 -17.04 64.47 20.25
CA GLN A 18 -18.19 63.76 20.85
C GLN A 18 -18.10 62.21 20.72
N SER A 19 -18.50 61.50 21.79
CA SER A 19 -19.19 60.18 21.88
C SER A 19 -18.96 59.06 20.84
N GLY A 20 -18.64 57.86 21.33
CA GLY A 20 -18.90 56.58 20.65
C GLY A 20 -18.07 55.43 21.22
N ASP A 21 -18.72 54.52 21.94
CA ASP A 21 -18.31 53.22 22.52
C ASP A 21 -17.05 52.51 21.95
N GLY A 22 -16.30 51.71 22.72
CA GLY A 22 -16.56 51.27 24.10
C GLY A 22 -16.02 49.88 24.41
N ILE A 23 -14.70 49.79 24.67
CA ILE A 23 -14.04 48.79 25.53
C ILE A 23 -13.68 47.40 24.93
N LYS A 24 -12.35 47.20 24.86
CA LYS A 24 -11.53 45.97 24.98
C LYS A 24 -11.33 45.04 23.77
N ASP A 25 -10.11 45.19 23.26
CA ASP A 25 -9.28 44.14 22.69
C ASP A 25 -9.37 42.80 23.45
N GLU A 26 -9.70 41.73 22.73
CA GLU A 26 -9.53 40.36 23.20
C GLU A 26 -8.08 39.90 22.97
N PHE A 27 -7.33 39.72 24.05
CA PHE A 27 -6.19 38.80 24.03
C PHE A 27 -6.74 37.37 24.05
N GLN A 28 -6.90 36.75 22.89
CA GLN A 28 -7.12 35.30 22.81
C GLN A 28 -5.78 34.56 22.70
N ASN A 29 -5.61 33.62 23.62
CA ASN A 29 -4.46 32.73 23.71
C ASN A 29 -4.67 31.52 22.80
N SER A 30 -3.57 31.04 22.22
CA SER A 30 -3.27 29.63 21.89
C SER A 30 -4.44 28.65 21.67
N ASP A 31 -4.58 28.18 20.43
CA ASP A 31 -5.09 26.84 20.14
C ASP A 31 -4.02 26.06 19.36
N TRP A 32 -3.33 25.15 20.05
CA TRP A 32 -2.53 24.09 19.44
C TRP A 32 -3.48 22.94 19.10
N LYS A 33 -3.54 22.54 17.83
CA LYS A 33 -4.24 21.32 17.41
C LYS A 33 -3.27 20.24 16.94
N ASP A 34 -3.43 19.08 17.56
CA ASP A 34 -3.46 17.76 16.93
C ASP A 34 -2.33 17.41 15.95
N ASN A 35 -1.22 16.91 16.49
CA ASN A 35 -0.38 15.93 15.79
C ASN A 35 -0.57 14.56 16.45
N GLN A 36 -1.17 13.61 15.71
CA GLN A 36 -1.24 12.22 16.14
C GLN A 36 0.12 11.54 15.89
N LEU A 37 0.72 11.02 16.96
CA LEU A 37 1.79 10.03 16.89
C LEU A 37 1.19 8.66 17.22
N GLN A 38 1.20 7.75 16.25
CA GLN A 38 0.96 6.32 16.49
C GLN A 38 2.30 5.66 16.81
N ASN A 39 2.40 5.05 17.99
CA ASN A 39 3.54 4.23 18.36
C ASN A 39 3.47 2.88 17.63
N ASN A 40 4.58 2.48 17.01
CA ASN A 40 4.86 1.09 16.64
C ASN A 40 5.96 0.58 17.58
N ASP A 41 5.62 -0.36 18.47
CA ASP A 41 6.60 -1.16 19.22
C ASP A 41 6.07 -2.58 19.43
N ALA A 42 6.66 -3.55 18.72
CA ALA A 42 6.53 -4.99 18.98
C ALA A 42 7.68 -5.77 18.30
N LYS A 43 8.75 -6.00 19.07
CA LYS A 43 9.85 -6.96 18.87
C LYS A 43 10.29 -7.38 20.29
N ASN A 44 10.68 -8.61 20.64
CA ASN A 44 10.79 -9.90 19.95
C ASN A 44 10.45 -10.99 20.99
N ASN A 45 10.18 -12.23 20.53
CA ASN A 45 10.87 -13.46 20.97
C ASN A 45 10.01 -14.70 20.64
N GLU A 46 10.48 -15.57 19.77
CA GLU A 46 11.08 -16.86 20.16
C GLU A 46 11.67 -17.56 18.92
N GLN A 47 12.76 -18.30 19.11
CA GLN A 47 13.52 -18.97 18.08
C GLN A 47 14.19 -20.19 18.73
N GLU A 48 13.77 -21.42 18.39
CA GLU A 48 14.61 -22.64 18.32
C GLU A 48 13.81 -23.93 18.03
N ASN A 49 14.50 -24.92 17.45
CA ASN A 49 14.07 -26.30 17.09
C ASN A 49 12.99 -26.40 15.98
N TRP A 50 13.20 -27.17 14.90
CA TRP A 50 13.68 -28.56 14.88
C TRP A 50 14.64 -28.92 13.72
N ASN A 51 15.25 -30.11 13.86
CA ASN A 51 16.37 -30.64 13.09
C ASN A 51 16.03 -31.24 11.71
N ASP A 52 17.10 -31.51 10.94
CA ASP A 52 17.16 -32.46 9.83
C ASP A 52 16.39 -33.77 10.07
N ILE A 53 15.58 -34.18 9.07
CA ILE A 53 15.44 -35.59 8.69
C ILE A 53 15.43 -35.68 7.16
N THR A 54 16.57 -36.06 6.59
CA THR A 54 16.60 -36.84 5.34
C THR A 54 16.38 -38.32 5.70
N ASN A 55 15.57 -39.04 4.92
CA ASN A 55 15.67 -40.50 4.80
C ASN A 55 14.94 -41.00 3.55
N ASP A 56 15.64 -41.83 2.78
CA ASP A 56 15.08 -42.68 1.73
C ASP A 56 14.16 -43.75 2.34
N ILE A 57 13.11 -44.14 1.61
CA ILE A 57 12.68 -45.56 1.54
C ILE A 57 12.38 -45.88 0.07
N GLN A 58 13.05 -46.92 -0.44
CA GLN A 58 12.84 -47.57 -1.73
C GLN A 58 11.69 -48.60 -1.64
N SER A 59 11.44 -49.33 -2.73
CA SER A 59 10.82 -50.68 -2.77
C SER A 59 9.33 -50.78 -2.39
N ASP A 60 8.52 -51.66 -2.98
CA ASP A 60 8.77 -52.68 -4.02
C ASP A 60 7.43 -53.11 -4.67
N ASN A 61 7.52 -53.67 -5.88
CA ASN A 61 6.62 -54.67 -6.49
C ASN A 61 5.11 -54.30 -6.63
N GLU A 62 4.23 -55.04 -7.31
CA GLU A 62 4.24 -56.36 -7.94
C GLU A 62 3.23 -56.26 -9.13
N GLU A 63 3.61 -56.58 -10.37
CA GLU A 63 3.39 -57.87 -11.08
C GLU A 63 2.25 -57.81 -12.13
N ASP A 64 2.41 -58.69 -13.12
CA ASP A 64 1.42 -59.24 -14.06
C ASP A 64 0.68 -58.39 -15.12
N ASP A 65 0.31 -58.93 -16.29
CA ASP A 65 0.95 -59.92 -17.19
C ASP A 65 0.18 -59.86 -18.56
N GLU A 66 0.47 -60.80 -19.45
CA GLU A 66 -0.37 -61.30 -20.55
C GLU A 66 -0.41 -60.57 -21.92
N THR A 67 0.39 -61.14 -22.83
CA THR A 67 0.04 -61.50 -24.23
C THR A 67 -0.13 -60.39 -25.28
N LYS A 68 0.57 -60.38 -26.44
CA LYS A 68 0.91 -61.38 -27.50
C LYS A 68 -0.14 -61.57 -28.61
N ASN A 69 0.31 -61.18 -29.81
CA ASN A 69 0.09 -61.82 -31.11
C ASN A 69 -1.37 -61.72 -31.69
N GLU A 70 -1.65 -61.73 -33.01
CA GLU A 70 -1.02 -62.38 -34.17
C GLU A 70 -1.26 -61.60 -35.50
N LEU A 71 -0.28 -61.69 -36.43
CA LEU A 71 -0.30 -62.02 -37.89
C LEU A 71 -1.42 -61.46 -38.83
N THR A 72 -1.30 -61.31 -40.17
CA THR A 72 -0.40 -61.73 -41.29
C THR A 72 -0.71 -60.81 -42.51
N ASP A 73 -0.06 -60.76 -43.68
CA ASP A 73 1.30 -61.02 -44.23
C ASP A 73 1.20 -60.79 -45.78
N VAL A 74 2.11 -61.36 -46.58
CA VAL A 74 2.01 -61.67 -48.03
C VAL A 74 2.49 -60.59 -49.02
N THR A 75 3.82 -60.42 -49.01
CA THR A 75 4.74 -60.60 -50.16
C THR A 75 4.34 -60.18 -51.60
N ALA A 76 5.27 -59.49 -52.28
CA ALA A 76 5.86 -59.96 -53.54
C ALA A 76 7.21 -59.27 -53.85
N SER A 77 8.14 -60.01 -54.48
CA SER A 77 9.45 -59.52 -54.97
C SER A 77 9.63 -59.93 -56.43
N PRO A 78 10.45 -59.21 -57.23
CA PRO A 78 11.51 -59.95 -57.93
C PRO A 78 12.88 -59.26 -58.07
N ARG A 79 13.84 -60.14 -58.39
CA ARG A 79 15.31 -60.09 -58.45
C ARG A 79 15.97 -59.17 -59.53
N PRO A 80 17.33 -59.05 -59.54
CA PRO A 80 18.04 -57.84 -60.00
C PRO A 80 18.74 -57.95 -61.37
N ILE A 81 19.27 -56.81 -61.87
CA ILE A 81 20.26 -56.74 -62.95
C ILE A 81 21.39 -55.77 -62.59
N THR A 82 22.64 -56.20 -62.80
CA THR A 82 23.89 -55.44 -62.56
C THR A 82 24.33 -54.59 -63.75
N LYS A 83 24.90 -53.38 -63.53
CA LYS A 83 26.05 -52.83 -64.31
C LYS A 83 26.53 -51.43 -63.83
N GLY A 84 27.83 -51.31 -63.54
CA GLY A 84 28.64 -50.10 -63.74
C GLY A 84 28.54 -48.97 -62.69
N PRO A 85 29.66 -48.39 -62.22
CA PRO A 85 29.64 -47.31 -61.25
C PRO A 85 29.37 -45.95 -61.92
N ALA A 86 28.22 -45.36 -61.61
CA ALA A 86 27.99 -43.93 -61.75
C ALA A 86 28.03 -43.29 -60.36
N ILE A 87 28.73 -42.16 -60.22
CA ILE A 87 28.79 -41.40 -58.96
C ILE A 87 27.39 -40.83 -58.70
N SER A 88 26.62 -41.50 -57.84
CA SER A 88 25.28 -41.05 -57.46
C SER A 88 25.37 -39.80 -56.60
N ARG A 89 24.76 -38.71 -57.05
CA ARG A 89 24.49 -37.54 -56.20
C ARG A 89 23.63 -37.96 -55.02
N ASN A 90 23.99 -37.50 -53.82
CA ASN A 90 23.28 -37.79 -52.58
C ASN A 90 21.77 -37.56 -52.74
N SER A 91 20.97 -38.62 -52.58
CA SER A 91 19.51 -38.56 -52.60
C SER A 91 18.96 -38.30 -51.20
N GLY A 92 19.35 -37.16 -50.62
CA GLY A 92 18.80 -36.73 -49.33
C GLY A 92 17.34 -36.32 -49.48
N THR A 93 16.47 -36.79 -48.58
CA THR A 93 15.07 -36.35 -48.52
C THR A 93 15.00 -34.89 -48.13
N ALA A 94 14.25 -34.08 -48.89
CA ALA A 94 14.03 -32.67 -48.62
C ALA A 94 12.81 -32.50 -47.71
N TYR A 95 13.01 -31.87 -46.56
CA TYR A 95 11.96 -31.48 -45.62
C TYR A 95 11.72 -29.98 -45.74
N PRO A 96 10.51 -29.54 -46.14
CA PRO A 96 10.16 -28.13 -46.20
C PRO A 96 9.86 -27.62 -44.78
N ILE A 97 10.69 -26.72 -44.28
CA ILE A 97 10.44 -25.97 -43.05
C ILE A 97 9.93 -24.58 -43.42
N THR A 98 8.83 -24.15 -42.81
CA THR A 98 8.20 -22.85 -43.04
C THR A 98 8.29 -21.98 -41.80
N TRP A 99 9.05 -20.90 -41.86
CA TRP A 99 9.15 -19.93 -40.77
C TRP A 99 8.11 -18.82 -40.92
N TYR A 100 7.50 -18.43 -39.81
CA TYR A 100 6.58 -17.30 -39.69
C TYR A 100 7.20 -16.23 -38.81
N LEU A 101 7.31 -15.01 -39.34
CA LEU A 101 7.90 -13.86 -38.65
C LEU A 101 6.90 -12.70 -38.64
N ILE A 102 6.54 -12.23 -37.45
CA ILE A 102 5.73 -11.02 -37.26
C ILE A 102 6.61 -9.78 -37.33
N ARG A 103 6.06 -8.68 -37.85
CA ARG A 103 6.61 -7.34 -37.67
C ARG A 103 5.54 -6.25 -37.69
N ARG A 104 5.70 -5.19 -36.89
CA ARG A 104 4.86 -3.98 -36.94
C ARG A 104 4.98 -3.32 -38.33
N ALA A 105 3.87 -2.90 -38.92
CA ALA A 105 3.89 -2.25 -40.23
C ALA A 105 4.44 -0.82 -40.12
N GLU A 106 5.61 -0.57 -40.72
CA GLU A 106 6.08 0.78 -41.02
C GLU A 106 5.54 1.21 -42.40
N PRO A 107 4.83 2.35 -42.52
CA PRO A 107 4.03 2.67 -43.71
C PRO A 107 4.80 2.98 -45.02
N TYR A 108 6.13 3.04 -45.04
CA TYR A 108 6.88 3.68 -46.14
C TYR A 108 7.99 2.88 -46.84
N HIS A 109 8.15 1.59 -46.56
CA HIS A 109 9.25 0.80 -47.13
C HIS A 109 8.78 -0.38 -48.00
N SER A 110 9.39 -0.55 -49.18
CA SER A 110 9.23 -1.75 -50.01
C SER A 110 10.37 -2.73 -49.73
N TRP A 111 10.03 -3.95 -49.29
CA TRP A 111 10.99 -4.90 -48.73
C TRP A 111 11.29 -6.03 -49.71
N LYS A 112 12.57 -6.36 -49.87
CA LYS A 112 13.02 -7.66 -50.38
C LYS A 112 13.84 -8.33 -49.30
N ILE A 113 13.22 -9.27 -48.57
CA ILE A 113 13.95 -10.14 -47.65
C ILE A 113 14.74 -11.14 -48.51
N GLN A 114 16.05 -11.17 -48.35
CA GLN A 114 16.92 -12.16 -48.97
C GLN A 114 17.75 -12.82 -47.87
N ALA A 115 17.51 -14.11 -47.59
CA ALA A 115 18.37 -14.90 -46.74
C ALA A 115 19.70 -15.17 -47.44
N VAL A 116 20.82 -14.87 -46.77
CA VAL A 116 22.17 -15.10 -47.31
C VAL A 116 23.01 -15.90 -46.30
N PHE A 117 23.37 -17.12 -46.66
CA PHE A 117 24.33 -17.92 -45.90
C PHE A 117 25.76 -17.36 -46.08
N ARG A 118 26.61 -17.44 -45.04
CA ARG A 118 27.99 -16.91 -45.11
C ARG A 118 28.77 -17.59 -46.25
N LYS A 119 29.50 -16.77 -47.04
CA LYS A 119 30.28 -17.17 -48.23
C LYS A 119 31.32 -18.27 -48.01
N ASP A 120 31.68 -18.52 -46.76
CA ASP A 120 32.69 -19.50 -46.36
C ASP A 120 32.17 -20.94 -46.45
N ILE A 121 30.85 -21.12 -46.64
CA ILE A 121 30.16 -22.40 -46.79
C ILE A 121 29.81 -22.61 -48.27
N LYS A 122 30.55 -23.49 -48.96
CA LYS A 122 30.16 -23.98 -50.29
C LYS A 122 29.01 -24.98 -50.19
N PHE A 123 27.78 -24.49 -50.25
CA PHE A 123 26.64 -25.31 -50.67
C PHE A 123 26.43 -25.19 -52.18
N ASP A 124 26.28 -26.32 -52.88
CA ASP A 124 25.79 -26.37 -54.27
C ASP A 124 24.26 -26.13 -54.30
N PHE A 125 23.85 -24.92 -53.91
CA PHE A 125 22.51 -24.41 -54.26
C PHE A 125 22.58 -23.79 -55.65
N ASN A 126 21.87 -24.39 -56.61
CA ASN A 126 21.55 -23.71 -57.87
C ASN A 126 20.78 -22.42 -57.54
N SER A 127 21.41 -21.28 -57.78
CA SER A 127 21.02 -19.97 -57.24
C SER A 127 19.83 -19.31 -57.96
N SER A 128 18.84 -20.11 -58.36
CA SER A 128 17.57 -19.68 -58.97
C SER A 128 16.35 -19.92 -58.08
N ASN A 129 16.47 -20.76 -57.05
CA ASN A 129 15.42 -20.93 -56.04
C ASN A 129 15.46 -19.76 -55.05
N ALA A 130 14.78 -18.66 -55.41
CA ALA A 130 14.53 -17.58 -54.47
C ALA A 130 13.72 -18.10 -53.27
N LEU A 131 14.03 -17.64 -52.06
CA LEU A 131 13.14 -17.85 -50.92
C LEU A 131 11.82 -17.13 -51.24
N ASN A 132 10.72 -17.88 -51.25
CA ASN A 132 9.38 -17.32 -51.40
C ASN A 132 8.97 -16.64 -50.09
N VAL A 133 9.38 -15.39 -49.94
CA VAL A 133 8.92 -14.49 -48.88
C VAL A 133 7.53 -14.00 -49.28
N ARG A 134 6.49 -14.62 -48.74
CA ARG A 134 5.11 -14.16 -48.98
C ARG A 134 4.74 -13.14 -47.91
N ARG A 135 4.55 -11.88 -48.33
CA ARG A 135 3.90 -10.85 -47.50
C ARG A 135 2.41 -11.17 -47.44
N LEU A 136 1.91 -11.47 -46.24
CA LEU A 136 0.51 -11.75 -46.00
C LEU A 136 -0.08 -10.55 -45.26
N ASN A 137 -0.74 -9.66 -46.01
CA ASN A 137 -1.46 -8.51 -45.45
C ASN A 137 -2.74 -9.01 -44.78
N VAL A 138 -2.84 -8.83 -43.48
CA VAL A 138 -4.00 -9.29 -42.68
C VAL A 138 -5.15 -8.25 -42.65
N ASN A 139 -4.91 -7.06 -43.21
CA ASN A 139 -5.94 -6.18 -43.77
C ASN A 139 -5.30 -5.28 -44.87
N LYS A 140 -6.10 -4.65 -45.74
CA LYS A 140 -5.57 -3.75 -46.79
C LYS A 140 -5.42 -2.30 -46.34
N ASP A 141 -6.28 -1.87 -45.42
CA ASP A 141 -6.56 -0.45 -45.21
C ASP A 141 -6.03 0.11 -43.89
N ASP A 142 -5.18 -0.66 -43.18
CA ASP A 142 -4.77 -0.33 -41.81
C ASP A 142 -3.30 -0.65 -41.48
N ILE A 143 -2.76 -0.05 -40.41
CA ILE A 143 -1.38 -0.26 -39.91
C ILE A 143 -1.29 -1.59 -39.14
N SER A 144 -1.77 -2.67 -39.75
CA SER A 144 -1.76 -4.02 -39.17
C SER A 144 -0.35 -4.63 -39.20
N PRO A 145 0.04 -5.44 -38.19
CA PRO A 145 1.27 -6.21 -38.23
C PRO A 145 1.31 -7.14 -39.45
N ILE A 146 2.49 -7.27 -40.05
CA ILE A 146 2.75 -8.06 -41.25
C ILE A 146 3.34 -9.40 -40.81
N VAL A 147 2.70 -10.50 -41.22
CA VAL A 147 3.29 -11.83 -41.13
C VAL A 147 4.05 -12.13 -42.43
N TYR A 148 5.31 -12.50 -42.28
CA TYR A 148 6.15 -13.01 -43.37
C TYR A 148 6.25 -14.52 -43.25
N GLN A 149 5.81 -15.23 -44.28
CA GLN A 149 6.01 -16.67 -44.42
C GLN A 149 7.28 -16.94 -45.25
N LEU A 150 8.09 -17.89 -44.80
CA LEU A 150 9.42 -18.18 -45.35
C LEU A 150 9.68 -19.69 -45.44
N SER A 151 9.53 -20.29 -46.62
CA SER A 151 9.80 -21.73 -46.80
C SER A 151 11.25 -22.02 -47.20
N LEU A 152 11.85 -23.00 -46.52
CA LEU A 152 13.23 -23.48 -46.63
C LEU A 152 13.24 -25.00 -46.78
N ASN A 153 13.93 -25.56 -47.77
CA ASN A 153 14.08 -27.01 -47.88
C ASN A 153 15.39 -27.47 -47.21
N ILE A 154 15.28 -28.21 -46.10
CA ILE A 154 16.42 -28.85 -45.43
C ILE A 154 16.58 -30.29 -45.95
N PHE A 155 17.79 -30.66 -46.33
CA PHE A 155 18.10 -32.00 -46.83
C PHE A 155 18.75 -32.83 -45.71
N LEU A 156 18.12 -33.93 -45.31
CA LEU A 156 18.71 -34.91 -44.40
C LEU A 156 19.56 -35.93 -45.16
N ASN A 157 20.51 -36.55 -44.45
CA ASN A 157 21.27 -37.66 -45.00
C ASN A 157 20.55 -39.01 -44.81
N ASP A 158 21.08 -40.06 -45.42
CA ASP A 158 20.59 -41.44 -45.39
C ASP A 158 20.56 -42.10 -43.98
N LYS A 159 20.94 -41.38 -42.92
CA LYS A 159 20.89 -41.82 -41.51
C LYS A 159 19.90 -41.03 -40.65
N GLY A 160 19.15 -40.08 -41.24
CA GLY A 160 18.31 -39.14 -40.48
C GLY A 160 19.11 -38.09 -39.67
N GLU A 161 20.44 -38.11 -39.75
CA GLU A 161 21.30 -37.14 -39.09
C GLU A 161 21.44 -35.88 -39.96
N THR A 162 21.35 -34.69 -39.36
CA THR A 162 21.73 -33.41 -39.97
C THR A 162 23.25 -33.28 -40.16
N ARG A 163 23.88 -34.18 -40.95
CA ARG A 163 25.30 -34.06 -41.33
C ARG A 163 25.50 -32.98 -42.38
N ILE A 164 25.59 -31.75 -41.90
CA ILE A 164 26.25 -30.68 -42.62
C ILE A 164 27.75 -30.99 -42.59
N TYR A 165 28.27 -31.54 -43.69
CA TYR A 165 29.70 -31.84 -43.85
C TYR A 165 30.53 -30.57 -43.68
N TYR A 166 31.31 -30.44 -42.61
CA TYR A 166 32.52 -29.59 -42.66
C TYR A 166 33.65 -30.04 -41.73
N ASN A 167 34.85 -29.61 -42.10
CA ASN A 167 36.13 -30.04 -41.53
C ASN A 167 36.37 -29.50 -40.11
N LYS A 168 37.09 -30.28 -39.30
CA LYS A 168 37.11 -30.32 -37.83
C LYS A 168 37.82 -29.14 -37.12
N LYS A 169 37.82 -27.92 -37.68
CA LYS A 169 38.66 -26.80 -37.16
C LYS A 169 38.01 -25.42 -36.93
N TYR A 170 36.80 -25.14 -37.42
CA TYR A 170 36.09 -23.88 -37.11
C TYR A 170 34.57 -24.07 -37.06
N CYS A 171 33.99 -24.25 -35.87
CA CYS A 171 32.57 -24.03 -35.67
C CYS A 171 32.30 -22.52 -35.62
N LYS A 172 31.65 -21.97 -36.66
CA LYS A 172 31.03 -20.64 -36.61
C LYS A 172 29.58 -20.74 -37.05
N ILE A 173 28.71 -20.57 -36.05
CA ILE A 173 27.31 -20.12 -36.04
C ILE A 173 26.67 -19.93 -37.43
N TYR A 174 25.54 -20.61 -37.65
CA TYR A 174 24.64 -20.33 -38.77
C TYR A 174 24.04 -18.94 -38.58
N SER A 175 24.62 -17.93 -39.24
CA SER A 175 24.06 -16.57 -39.20
C SER A 175 22.96 -16.43 -40.25
N PHE A 176 21.69 -16.29 -39.85
CA PHE A 176 20.65 -15.90 -40.80
C PHE A 176 20.84 -14.43 -41.16
N GLN A 177 20.97 -14.11 -42.45
CA GLN A 177 21.13 -12.73 -42.91
C GLN A 177 19.82 -12.18 -43.45
N LEU A 178 19.17 -11.28 -42.72
CA LEU A 178 18.05 -10.51 -43.26
C LEU A 178 18.63 -9.31 -44.02
N ARG A 179 18.54 -9.33 -45.35
CA ARG A 179 18.80 -8.14 -46.16
C ARG A 179 17.55 -7.26 -46.26
N ILE A 180 17.71 -5.96 -46.02
CA ILE A 180 16.75 -4.92 -46.41
C ILE A 180 17.37 -4.17 -47.59
N SER A 181 16.63 -3.97 -48.67
CA SER A 181 17.04 -3.07 -49.76
C SER A 181 16.03 -1.93 -49.91
N GLU A 182 16.39 -0.75 -49.41
CA GLU A 182 15.77 0.50 -49.83
C GLU A 182 16.26 0.86 -51.25
N PRO A 183 15.60 1.78 -51.97
CA PRO A 183 16.08 2.26 -53.27
C PRO A 183 17.52 2.85 -53.25
N THR A 184 18.03 3.23 -52.08
CA THR A 184 19.32 3.91 -51.91
C THR A 184 20.31 3.22 -50.95
N ARG A 185 19.87 2.25 -50.13
CA ARG A 185 20.72 1.58 -49.12
C ARG A 185 20.36 0.11 -48.94
N THR A 186 21.36 -0.74 -48.75
CA THR A 186 21.19 -2.17 -48.40
C THR A 186 21.70 -2.42 -46.99
N TRP A 187 20.81 -2.85 -46.10
CA TRP A 187 21.10 -3.10 -44.69
C TRP A 187 21.12 -4.63 -44.48
N THR A 188 22.00 -5.15 -43.62
CA THR A 188 22.14 -6.60 -43.37
C THR A 188 22.15 -6.86 -41.87
N TYR A 189 21.29 -7.76 -41.42
CA TYR A 189 21.10 -8.12 -40.01
C TYR A 189 21.51 -9.57 -39.79
N HIS A 190 22.09 -9.88 -38.64
CA HIS A 190 22.53 -11.24 -38.31
C HIS A 190 21.72 -11.79 -37.15
N TYR A 191 20.93 -12.84 -37.39
CA TYR A 191 20.43 -13.68 -36.32
C TYR A 191 21.51 -14.71 -35.98
N GLU A 192 21.91 -14.77 -34.71
CA GLU A 192 22.88 -15.71 -34.16
C GLU A 192 22.29 -16.32 -32.89
N GLU A 193 21.84 -17.57 -32.99
CA GLU A 193 21.30 -18.33 -31.87
C GLU A 193 22.02 -19.68 -31.75
N ASP A 194 22.38 -20.08 -30.54
CA ASP A 194 23.16 -21.31 -30.29
C ASP A 194 22.30 -22.57 -30.22
N SER A 195 20.98 -22.42 -30.08
CA SER A 195 19.91 -23.42 -30.21
C SER A 195 19.93 -24.17 -31.56
N VAL A 196 20.26 -23.49 -32.67
CA VAL A 196 20.35 -24.06 -34.03
C VAL A 196 21.38 -25.21 -34.13
N ARG A 197 22.24 -25.39 -33.10
CA ARG A 197 23.24 -26.47 -33.03
C ARG A 197 22.65 -27.87 -32.81
N LYS A 198 21.35 -28.02 -32.50
CA LYS A 198 20.67 -29.33 -32.34
C LYS A 198 19.34 -29.43 -33.11
N LEU A 199 19.38 -29.25 -34.43
CA LEU A 199 18.30 -29.69 -35.33
C LEU A 199 18.30 -31.23 -35.47
N VAL A 200 17.66 -31.92 -34.53
CA VAL A 200 17.12 -33.27 -34.74
C VAL A 200 15.72 -33.06 -35.31
N VAL A 201 15.41 -33.67 -36.46
CA VAL A 201 14.15 -33.41 -37.15
C VAL A 201 13.03 -34.24 -36.56
N ASP A 202 12.21 -33.59 -35.75
CA ASP A 202 10.86 -34.00 -35.42
C ASP A 202 9.86 -33.32 -36.39
N GLN A 203 8.69 -33.93 -36.61
CA GLN A 203 7.67 -33.43 -37.55
C GLN A 203 7.04 -32.11 -37.08
N SER A 204 7.04 -31.85 -35.77
CA SER A 204 6.69 -30.59 -35.12
C SER A 204 7.48 -29.36 -35.65
N MET A 205 8.63 -29.58 -36.31
CA MET A 205 9.48 -28.52 -36.87
C MET A 205 9.21 -28.17 -38.35
N LEU A 206 8.17 -28.73 -39.00
CA LEU A 206 7.79 -28.34 -40.37
C LEU A 206 7.32 -26.87 -40.48
N HIS A 207 6.79 -26.34 -39.39
CA HIS A 207 6.40 -24.94 -39.26
C HIS A 207 7.14 -24.36 -38.04
N GLN A 208 7.59 -23.10 -38.10
CA GLN A 208 8.28 -22.46 -36.98
C GLN A 208 7.82 -21.02 -36.80
N PHE A 209 7.25 -20.71 -35.65
CA PHE A 209 6.79 -19.38 -35.28
C PHE A 209 7.92 -18.68 -34.50
N LEU A 210 8.48 -17.62 -35.09
CA LEU A 210 9.69 -16.99 -34.57
C LEU A 210 9.32 -15.87 -33.59
N PHE A 211 9.28 -16.21 -32.30
CA PHE A 211 9.00 -15.28 -31.22
C PHE A 211 10.22 -14.43 -30.84
N ASP A 212 10.01 -13.16 -30.49
CA ASP A 212 11.02 -12.22 -29.93
C ASP A 212 12.40 -12.20 -30.60
N THR A 213 12.44 -12.33 -31.93
CA THR A 213 13.70 -12.40 -32.69
C THR A 213 14.56 -11.13 -32.57
N HIS A 214 15.53 -11.16 -31.65
CA HIS A 214 16.57 -10.14 -31.54
C HIS A 214 17.65 -10.34 -32.61
N PHE A 215 17.49 -9.67 -33.76
CA PHE A 215 18.54 -9.61 -34.76
C PHE A 215 19.75 -8.79 -34.28
N LYS A 216 20.90 -9.44 -34.03
CA LYS A 216 22.15 -8.73 -33.70
C LYS A 216 22.53 -7.80 -34.85
N ARG A 217 22.82 -6.55 -34.49
CA ARG A 217 23.14 -5.47 -35.43
C ARG A 217 24.56 -4.98 -35.14
N TYR A 218 25.43 -4.99 -36.15
CA TYR A 218 26.83 -4.59 -35.95
C TYR A 218 27.02 -3.07 -35.81
N TYR A 219 26.04 -2.25 -36.22
CA TYR A 219 26.02 -0.79 -36.04
C TYR A 219 24.55 -0.28 -35.93
N LEU A 220 24.30 0.63 -34.98
CA LEU A 220 23.02 1.21 -34.51
C LEU A 220 22.20 0.35 -33.53
N GLN A 221 21.50 1.01 -32.59
CA GLN A 221 21.05 0.44 -31.31
C GLN A 221 19.77 -0.43 -31.36
N ASN A 222 18.84 -0.20 -32.30
CA ASN A 222 17.57 -0.97 -32.35
C ASN A 222 17.44 -1.77 -33.67
N PRO A 223 17.20 -3.09 -33.63
CA PRO A 223 16.85 -3.90 -34.80
C PRO A 223 15.33 -3.97 -35.07
N PRO A 224 14.88 -4.18 -36.32
CA PRO A 224 13.47 -4.38 -36.62
C PRO A 224 13.04 -5.80 -36.21
N GLY A 225 11.99 -5.91 -35.41
CA GLY A 225 11.47 -7.16 -34.85
C GLY A 225 11.33 -7.12 -33.33
N SER A 226 12.18 -6.36 -32.62
CA SER A 226 12.19 -6.29 -31.15
C SER A 226 11.22 -5.25 -30.58
N SER A 227 9.99 -5.16 -31.09
CA SER A 227 9.04 -4.09 -30.73
C SER A 227 7.56 -4.47 -30.68
N ILE A 228 7.24 -5.77 -30.81
CA ILE A 228 5.90 -6.29 -30.53
C ILE A 228 6.02 -7.17 -29.28
N PRO A 229 5.34 -6.84 -28.16
CA PRO A 229 5.29 -7.67 -26.96
C PRO A 229 5.01 -9.14 -27.28
N PHE A 230 5.59 -10.04 -26.49
CA PHE A 230 5.49 -11.48 -26.70
C PHE A 230 4.02 -11.96 -26.76
N TRP A 231 3.16 -11.45 -25.89
CA TRP A 231 1.74 -11.78 -25.83
C TRP A 231 0.95 -11.31 -27.05
N ASP A 232 1.27 -10.12 -27.57
CA ASP A 232 0.67 -9.60 -28.81
C ASP A 232 0.94 -10.54 -30.00
N GLN A 233 2.11 -11.21 -30.02
CA GLN A 233 2.47 -12.14 -31.10
C GLN A 233 1.54 -13.34 -31.15
N LEU A 234 1.07 -13.86 -30.00
CA LEU A 234 0.06 -14.91 -29.96
C LEU A 234 -1.26 -14.45 -30.61
N CYS A 235 -1.77 -13.28 -30.21
CA CYS A 235 -2.99 -12.70 -30.80
C CYS A 235 -2.85 -12.53 -32.32
N ILE A 236 -1.72 -11.99 -32.78
CA ILE A 236 -1.45 -11.71 -34.19
C ILE A 236 -1.27 -12.99 -35.01
N PHE A 237 -0.55 -14.00 -34.51
CA PHE A 237 -0.41 -15.28 -35.21
C PHE A 237 -1.75 -16.03 -35.28
N THR A 238 -2.54 -16.07 -34.19
CA THR A 238 -3.89 -16.65 -34.21
C THR A 238 -4.78 -15.93 -35.22
N TYR A 239 -4.80 -14.59 -35.21
CA TYR A 239 -5.54 -13.79 -36.19
C TYR A 239 -5.10 -14.05 -37.64
N PHE A 240 -3.80 -14.29 -37.85
CA PHE A 240 -3.26 -14.71 -39.15
C PHE A 240 -3.74 -16.11 -39.57
N LEU A 241 -3.73 -17.11 -38.67
CA LEU A 241 -4.22 -18.45 -38.96
C LEU A 241 -5.73 -18.44 -39.29
N LEU A 242 -6.52 -17.69 -38.53
CA LEU A 242 -7.95 -17.44 -38.78
C LEU A 242 -8.17 -16.79 -40.16
N SER A 243 -7.45 -15.71 -40.46
CA SER A 243 -7.60 -14.96 -41.72
C SER A 243 -7.16 -15.74 -42.96
N THR A 244 -6.32 -16.76 -42.79
CA THR A 244 -5.83 -17.63 -43.87
C THR A 244 -6.45 -19.02 -43.87
N ARG A 245 -7.31 -19.35 -42.90
CA ARG A 245 -7.86 -20.68 -42.63
C ARG A 245 -6.80 -21.79 -42.65
N SER A 246 -5.65 -21.51 -42.06
CA SER A 246 -4.48 -22.39 -42.08
C SER A 246 -4.37 -23.20 -40.77
N TYR A 247 -5.47 -23.85 -40.38
CA TYR A 247 -5.63 -24.50 -39.07
C TYR A 247 -4.67 -25.67 -38.83
N ASP A 248 -4.17 -26.32 -39.89
CA ASP A 248 -3.13 -27.37 -39.82
C ASP A 248 -1.84 -26.93 -39.09
N ASN A 249 -1.61 -25.62 -38.91
CA ASN A 249 -0.42 -25.07 -38.24
C ASN A 249 -0.64 -24.75 -36.75
N VAL A 250 -1.84 -25.00 -36.20
CA VAL A 250 -2.20 -24.59 -34.84
C VAL A 250 -1.37 -25.31 -33.78
N GLU A 251 -1.24 -26.64 -33.85
CA GLU A 251 -0.42 -27.40 -32.90
C GLU A 251 1.03 -26.90 -32.90
N SER A 252 1.61 -26.68 -34.08
CA SER A 252 2.98 -26.14 -34.22
C SER A 252 3.14 -24.73 -33.62
N LEU A 253 2.12 -23.87 -33.70
CA LEU A 253 2.11 -22.57 -33.00
C LEU A 253 2.07 -22.78 -31.48
N PHE A 254 1.24 -23.68 -31.01
CA PHE A 254 0.93 -23.88 -29.60
C PHE A 254 2.08 -24.58 -28.85
N ASP A 255 2.66 -25.64 -29.43
CA ASP A 255 3.85 -26.33 -28.91
C ASP A 255 5.01 -25.35 -28.73
N GLN A 256 5.25 -24.51 -29.75
CA GLN A 256 6.37 -23.58 -29.74
C GLN A 256 6.13 -22.39 -28.81
N PHE A 257 4.90 -21.90 -28.71
CA PHE A 257 4.55 -20.86 -27.74
C PHE A 257 4.67 -21.39 -26.31
N THR A 258 4.20 -22.61 -26.04
CA THR A 258 4.31 -23.28 -24.73
C THR A 258 5.77 -23.54 -24.35
N THR A 259 6.58 -24.07 -25.26
CA THR A 259 8.03 -24.25 -25.05
C THR A 259 8.71 -22.91 -24.73
N THR A 260 8.33 -21.84 -25.46
CA THR A 260 8.87 -20.50 -25.24
C THR A 260 8.41 -19.90 -23.90
N LEU A 261 7.25 -20.30 -23.37
CA LEU A 261 6.75 -19.88 -22.06
C LEU A 261 7.52 -20.53 -20.90
N GLU A 262 7.78 -21.83 -20.98
CA GLU A 262 8.53 -22.58 -19.95
C GLU A 262 9.92 -21.96 -19.71
N ASP A 263 10.58 -21.52 -20.78
CA ASP A 263 11.88 -20.81 -20.73
C ASP A 263 11.83 -19.42 -20.07
N ARG A 264 10.64 -18.83 -19.85
CA ARG A 264 10.47 -17.39 -19.54
C ARG A 264 10.01 -17.02 -18.14
N GLN A 265 9.81 -17.99 -17.25
CA GLN A 265 9.32 -17.76 -15.88
C GLN A 265 7.93 -17.08 -15.80
N ASN A 266 6.94 -17.63 -16.53
CA ASN A 266 5.48 -17.65 -16.25
C ASN A 266 4.68 -16.38 -15.84
N ILE A 267 5.26 -15.20 -15.72
CA ILE A 267 4.53 -14.00 -15.25
C ILE A 267 4.08 -13.14 -16.44
N ILE A 268 2.77 -13.13 -16.72
CA ILE A 268 2.11 -12.11 -17.53
C ILE A 268 1.56 -11.03 -16.59
N SER A 269 1.88 -9.76 -16.85
CA SER A 269 1.34 -8.67 -16.04
C SER A 269 -0.14 -8.40 -16.38
N TYR A 270 -0.83 -7.70 -15.49
CA TYR A 270 -2.17 -7.17 -15.75
C TYR A 270 -2.17 -6.27 -17.01
N ASP A 271 -1.17 -5.41 -17.18
CA ASP A 271 -1.06 -4.50 -18.33
C ASP A 271 -0.85 -5.27 -19.64
N ASP A 272 -0.03 -6.33 -19.64
CA ASP A 272 0.17 -7.21 -20.81
C ASP A 272 -1.14 -7.88 -21.24
N LEU A 273 -1.93 -8.40 -20.28
CA LEU A 273 -3.25 -8.96 -20.56
C LEU A 273 -4.22 -7.88 -21.08
N GLN A 274 -4.21 -6.68 -20.50
CA GLN A 274 -5.07 -5.60 -20.95
C GLN A 274 -4.75 -5.20 -22.40
N ILE A 275 -3.46 -5.07 -22.75
CA ILE A 275 -2.99 -4.80 -24.13
C ILE A 275 -3.38 -5.95 -25.07
N PHE A 276 -3.16 -7.21 -24.66
CA PHE A 276 -3.56 -8.39 -25.42
C PHE A 276 -5.07 -8.38 -25.75
N PHE A 277 -5.93 -8.09 -24.78
CA PHE A 277 -7.38 -8.04 -25.02
C PHE A 277 -7.81 -6.78 -25.79
N ILE A 278 -7.10 -5.66 -25.70
CA ILE A 278 -7.29 -4.50 -26.59
C ILE A 278 -6.97 -4.89 -28.05
N LEU A 279 -5.88 -5.62 -28.30
CA LEU A 279 -5.58 -6.15 -29.64
C LEU A 279 -6.62 -7.17 -30.10
N CYS A 280 -7.06 -8.08 -29.23
CA CYS A 280 -8.17 -8.99 -29.55
C CYS A 280 -9.44 -8.20 -29.92
N ARG A 281 -9.74 -7.09 -29.23
CA ARG A 281 -10.84 -6.17 -29.56
C ARG A 281 -10.62 -5.44 -30.89
N LYS A 282 -9.38 -5.07 -31.23
CA LYS A 282 -9.04 -4.44 -32.52
C LYS A 282 -9.34 -5.36 -33.71
N TYR A 283 -9.03 -6.66 -33.58
CA TYR A 283 -9.30 -7.67 -34.62
C TYR A 283 -10.72 -8.29 -34.53
N LEU A 284 -11.48 -7.94 -33.49
CA LEU A 284 -12.77 -8.54 -33.14
C LEU A 284 -13.84 -8.48 -34.23
N SER A 285 -13.88 -7.40 -35.02
CA SER A 285 -14.84 -7.24 -36.12
C SER A 285 -14.65 -8.29 -37.21
N ASN A 286 -13.38 -8.57 -37.57
CA ASN A 286 -13.02 -9.61 -38.53
C ASN A 286 -13.18 -11.01 -37.91
N ILE A 287 -12.77 -11.17 -36.64
CA ILE A 287 -12.96 -12.40 -35.87
C ILE A 287 -14.46 -12.77 -35.81
N GLU A 288 -15.36 -11.86 -35.48
CA GLU A 288 -16.80 -12.15 -35.38
C GLU A 288 -17.40 -12.57 -36.73
N HIS A 289 -16.91 -12.03 -37.85
CA HIS A 289 -17.33 -12.45 -39.19
C HIS A 289 -16.89 -13.90 -39.50
N VAL A 290 -15.65 -14.26 -39.16
CA VAL A 290 -15.11 -15.62 -39.33
C VAL A 290 -15.83 -16.59 -38.40
N LEU A 291 -15.97 -16.27 -37.11
CA LEU A 291 -16.65 -17.09 -36.10
C LEU A 291 -18.10 -17.43 -36.44
N LYS A 292 -18.81 -16.57 -37.19
CA LYS A 292 -20.16 -16.88 -37.65
C LYS A 292 -20.17 -17.98 -38.71
N GLN A 293 -19.14 -18.09 -39.54
CA GLN A 293 -19.07 -19.00 -40.69
C GLN A 293 -18.26 -20.28 -40.46
N ASP A 294 -17.33 -20.26 -39.51
CA ASP A 294 -16.27 -21.26 -39.35
C ASP A 294 -16.25 -21.78 -37.90
N LEU A 295 -16.13 -23.10 -37.71
CA LEU A 295 -16.17 -23.75 -36.39
C LEU A 295 -14.76 -23.94 -35.82
N ASP A 296 -13.83 -24.35 -36.67
CA ASP A 296 -12.40 -24.52 -36.37
C ASP A 296 -11.81 -23.18 -35.88
N ALA A 297 -12.32 -22.07 -36.42
CA ALA A 297 -12.02 -20.72 -35.95
C ALA A 297 -12.41 -20.47 -34.48
N LEU A 298 -13.55 -21.01 -34.04
CA LEU A 298 -14.04 -20.85 -32.67
C LEU A 298 -13.26 -21.73 -31.70
N GLU A 299 -12.98 -22.97 -32.09
CA GLU A 299 -12.09 -23.87 -31.36
C GLU A 299 -10.71 -23.24 -31.13
N LEU A 300 -10.06 -22.77 -32.22
CA LEU A 300 -8.75 -22.13 -32.17
C LEU A 300 -8.72 -20.93 -31.20
N ILE A 301 -9.73 -20.05 -31.22
CA ILE A 301 -9.75 -18.90 -30.31
C ILE A 301 -9.91 -19.34 -28.85
N ILE A 302 -10.75 -20.35 -28.57
CA ILE A 302 -10.92 -20.87 -27.21
C ILE A 302 -9.60 -21.45 -26.71
N ARG A 303 -8.95 -22.29 -27.52
CA ARG A 303 -7.64 -22.87 -27.21
C ARG A 303 -6.54 -21.80 -27.08
N MET A 304 -6.57 -20.70 -27.85
CA MET A 304 -5.61 -19.59 -27.71
C MET A 304 -5.67 -18.98 -26.30
N ILE A 305 -6.86 -18.90 -25.69
CA ILE A 305 -7.01 -18.37 -24.33
C ILE A 305 -6.44 -19.33 -23.28
N ASP A 306 -6.30 -20.62 -23.59
CA ASP A 306 -5.59 -21.57 -22.73
C ASP A 306 -4.10 -21.21 -22.56
N LEU A 307 -3.45 -20.66 -23.58
CA LEU A 307 -2.03 -20.27 -23.50
C LEU A 307 -1.78 -19.05 -22.58
N LEU A 308 -2.82 -18.39 -22.06
CA LEU A 308 -2.69 -17.26 -21.14
C LEU A 308 -2.55 -17.73 -19.67
N PRO A 309 -1.47 -17.35 -18.96
CA PRO A 309 -1.27 -17.68 -17.54
C PRO A 309 -2.06 -16.70 -16.66
N ILE A 310 -3.38 -16.93 -16.60
CA ILE A 310 -4.31 -16.17 -15.78
C ILE A 310 -4.20 -16.64 -14.32
N ASN A 311 -3.96 -15.71 -13.40
CA ASN A 311 -3.79 -15.92 -11.97
C ASN A 311 -4.58 -14.87 -11.16
N GLN A 312 -4.46 -14.89 -9.83
CA GLN A 312 -5.23 -13.99 -8.96
C GLN A 312 -4.87 -12.50 -9.15
N GLU A 313 -3.62 -12.19 -9.48
CA GLU A 313 -3.12 -10.81 -9.65
C GLU A 313 -3.60 -10.17 -10.95
N ASN A 314 -3.92 -10.98 -11.96
CA ASN A 314 -4.14 -10.49 -13.32
C ASN A 314 -5.53 -10.80 -13.91
N ILE A 315 -6.43 -11.54 -13.24
CA ILE A 315 -7.74 -11.92 -13.82
C ILE A 315 -8.80 -10.78 -13.92
N ILE A 316 -8.63 -9.69 -13.18
CA ILE A 316 -9.56 -8.53 -13.23
C ILE A 316 -9.20 -7.61 -14.42
N ILE A 317 -9.13 -8.19 -15.64
CA ILE A 317 -8.58 -7.58 -16.88
C ILE A 317 -9.45 -6.42 -17.43
N GLY A 318 -10.62 -6.17 -16.83
CA GLY A 318 -11.50 -5.05 -17.17
C GLY A 318 -12.50 -5.34 -18.30
N PRO A 319 -13.29 -4.31 -18.70
CA PRO A 319 -14.47 -4.50 -19.54
C PRO A 319 -14.15 -4.97 -20.96
N VAL A 320 -12.94 -4.72 -21.46
CA VAL A 320 -12.51 -5.16 -22.82
C VAL A 320 -12.42 -6.69 -22.90
N ALA A 321 -11.82 -7.33 -21.90
CA ALA A 321 -11.77 -8.79 -21.82
C ALA A 321 -13.15 -9.40 -21.58
N SER A 322 -13.99 -8.76 -20.74
CA SER A 322 -15.39 -9.16 -20.53
C SER A 322 -16.22 -9.14 -21.82
N LEU A 323 -16.08 -8.09 -22.64
CA LEU A 323 -16.76 -7.97 -23.93
C LEU A 323 -16.27 -9.03 -24.92
N PHE A 324 -14.96 -9.26 -25.01
CA PHE A 324 -14.39 -10.32 -25.85
C PHE A 324 -14.94 -11.69 -25.44
N ALA A 325 -14.84 -12.05 -24.15
CA ALA A 325 -15.36 -13.30 -23.64
C ALA A 325 -16.87 -13.47 -23.88
N SER A 326 -17.66 -12.40 -23.70
CA SER A 326 -19.10 -12.39 -24.01
C SER A 326 -19.39 -12.79 -25.47
N ILE A 327 -18.59 -12.29 -26.41
CA ILE A 327 -18.79 -12.56 -27.84
C ILE A 327 -18.38 -13.99 -28.20
N ILE A 328 -17.26 -14.49 -27.66
CA ILE A 328 -16.84 -15.89 -27.89
C ILE A 328 -17.86 -16.85 -27.27
N LEU A 329 -18.23 -16.66 -26.00
CA LEU A 329 -19.18 -17.53 -25.29
C LEU A 329 -20.59 -17.50 -25.91
N ARG A 330 -21.04 -16.36 -26.45
CA ARG A 330 -22.30 -16.30 -27.21
C ARG A 330 -22.25 -17.14 -28.49
N ASN A 331 -21.24 -16.95 -29.33
CA ASN A 331 -21.08 -17.74 -30.56
C ASN A 331 -20.91 -19.24 -30.26
N LEU A 332 -20.30 -19.59 -29.13
CA LEU A 332 -20.22 -20.97 -28.63
C LEU A 332 -21.58 -21.50 -28.16
N SER A 333 -22.36 -20.73 -27.40
CA SER A 333 -23.69 -21.13 -26.93
C SER A 333 -24.67 -21.42 -28.07
N ASP A 334 -24.52 -20.73 -29.20
CA ASP A 334 -25.33 -20.91 -30.42
C ASP A 334 -24.88 -22.13 -31.26
N LYS A 335 -23.69 -22.70 -30.99
CA LYS A 335 -23.03 -23.73 -31.81
C LYS A 335 -22.54 -24.96 -31.03
N LEU A 336 -22.80 -25.02 -29.73
CA LEU A 336 -22.22 -25.98 -28.79
C LEU A 336 -22.45 -27.44 -29.23
N ASP A 337 -23.69 -27.78 -29.59
CA ASP A 337 -24.09 -29.12 -30.03
C ASP A 337 -23.37 -29.61 -31.30
N VAL A 338 -22.81 -28.67 -32.09
CA VAL A 338 -22.11 -28.97 -33.35
C VAL A 338 -20.60 -29.04 -33.16
N ILE A 339 -20.03 -28.22 -32.27
CA ILE A 339 -18.58 -28.15 -32.06
C ILE A 339 -18.06 -29.18 -31.05
N LEU A 340 -18.82 -29.53 -30.01
CA LEU A 340 -18.33 -30.50 -29.02
C LEU A 340 -18.04 -31.90 -29.63
N PRO A 341 -18.84 -32.44 -30.57
CA PRO A 341 -18.54 -33.71 -31.22
C PRO A 341 -17.36 -33.67 -32.22
N THR A 342 -16.84 -32.49 -32.59
CA THR A 342 -15.70 -32.38 -33.53
C THR A 342 -14.35 -32.29 -32.83
N ILE A 343 -14.33 -32.00 -31.53
CA ILE A 343 -13.09 -31.85 -30.75
C ILE A 343 -12.54 -33.23 -30.38
N GLY A 344 -11.32 -33.53 -30.82
CA GLY A 344 -10.59 -34.77 -30.48
C GLY A 344 -10.18 -34.83 -29.01
N GLU A 345 -9.93 -36.04 -28.49
CA GLU A 345 -9.52 -36.25 -27.09
C GLU A 345 -8.17 -35.59 -26.76
N ASP A 346 -7.28 -35.49 -27.74
CA ASP A 346 -5.99 -34.79 -27.71
C ASP A 346 -6.16 -33.27 -27.55
N ILE A 347 -7.14 -32.70 -28.25
CA ILE A 347 -7.44 -31.26 -28.22
C ILE A 347 -8.30 -30.87 -27.00
N TRP A 348 -9.13 -31.80 -26.53
CA TRP A 348 -10.17 -31.59 -25.51
C TRP A 348 -9.65 -30.88 -24.25
N ALA A 349 -8.48 -31.27 -23.76
CA ALA A 349 -7.90 -30.72 -22.53
C ALA A 349 -7.64 -29.21 -22.64
N SER A 350 -7.05 -28.76 -23.75
CA SER A 350 -6.75 -27.34 -23.99
C SER A 350 -8.01 -26.53 -24.29
N PHE A 351 -8.94 -27.09 -25.08
CA PHE A 351 -10.24 -26.47 -25.31
C PHE A 351 -10.99 -26.22 -23.99
N CYS A 352 -11.03 -27.20 -23.09
CA CYS A 352 -11.65 -27.05 -21.77
C CYS A 352 -11.01 -25.95 -20.95
N GLN A 353 -9.68 -25.93 -20.86
CA GLN A 353 -8.98 -24.96 -20.03
C GLN A 353 -9.11 -23.53 -20.57
N GLY A 354 -9.15 -23.36 -21.90
CA GLY A 354 -9.50 -22.11 -22.56
C GLY A 354 -10.94 -21.66 -22.31
N LEU A 355 -11.91 -22.59 -22.37
CA LEU A 355 -13.31 -22.32 -22.05
C LEU A 355 -13.51 -21.92 -20.59
N VAL A 356 -12.87 -22.63 -19.67
CA VAL A 356 -12.83 -22.32 -18.23
C VAL A 356 -12.32 -20.90 -18.00
N LYS A 357 -11.18 -20.53 -18.61
CA LYS A 357 -10.62 -19.18 -18.54
C LYS A 357 -11.56 -18.11 -19.11
N LEU A 358 -12.21 -18.37 -20.26
CA LEU A 358 -13.20 -17.45 -20.84
C LEU A 358 -14.41 -17.22 -19.93
N ILE A 359 -14.95 -18.29 -19.33
CA ILE A 359 -16.03 -18.20 -18.35
C ILE A 359 -15.56 -17.38 -17.15
N SER A 360 -14.40 -17.68 -16.57
CA SER A 360 -13.85 -16.90 -15.45
C SER A 360 -13.68 -15.42 -15.80
N ILE A 361 -13.13 -15.06 -16.97
CA ILE A 361 -13.01 -13.65 -17.41
C ILE A 361 -14.39 -12.96 -17.43
N LYS A 362 -15.42 -13.58 -18.02
CA LYS A 362 -16.78 -13.01 -18.06
C LYS A 362 -17.40 -12.92 -16.67
N ILE A 363 -17.08 -13.83 -15.76
CA ILE A 363 -17.63 -13.87 -14.41
C ILE A 363 -16.96 -12.87 -13.45
N PHE A 364 -15.64 -12.67 -13.54
CA PHE A 364 -14.93 -11.69 -12.72
C PHE A 364 -15.17 -10.23 -13.16
N ASN A 365 -15.43 -9.98 -14.44
CA ASN A 365 -15.57 -8.63 -15.00
C ASN A 365 -17.04 -8.27 -15.28
N ARG A 366 -17.91 -8.47 -14.28
CA ARG A 366 -19.35 -8.18 -14.33
C ARG A 366 -19.65 -6.77 -13.80
N GLU A 367 -20.17 -5.90 -14.66
CA GLU A 367 -20.64 -4.56 -14.26
C GLU A 367 -22.13 -4.53 -13.84
N ASN A 368 -22.91 -5.57 -14.15
CA ASN A 368 -24.34 -5.68 -13.82
C ASN A 368 -24.72 -7.09 -13.36
N GLU A 369 -25.44 -7.21 -12.24
CA GLU A 369 -25.89 -8.50 -11.66
C GLU A 369 -26.93 -9.25 -12.53
N ASN A 370 -27.58 -8.57 -13.48
CA ASN A 370 -28.69 -9.14 -14.26
C ASN A 370 -28.27 -9.90 -15.54
N GLU A 371 -27.01 -9.85 -15.97
CA GLU A 371 -26.54 -10.56 -17.19
C GLU A 371 -26.10 -12.02 -16.94
N THR A 372 -26.08 -12.48 -15.68
CA THR A 372 -25.20 -13.58 -15.28
C THR A 372 -25.71 -14.98 -15.65
N ASN A 373 -27.02 -15.22 -15.54
CA ASN A 373 -27.66 -16.53 -15.70
C ASN A 373 -27.20 -17.29 -16.97
N ASN A 374 -27.07 -16.59 -18.10
CA ASN A 374 -26.73 -17.21 -19.38
C ASN A 374 -25.30 -17.80 -19.48
N THR A 375 -24.39 -17.47 -18.55
CA THR A 375 -22.97 -17.87 -18.68
C THR A 375 -22.72 -19.29 -18.16
N ILE A 376 -23.30 -19.64 -17.00
CA ILE A 376 -23.15 -20.99 -16.43
C ILE A 376 -24.10 -21.98 -17.10
N ASP A 377 -25.28 -21.52 -17.57
CA ASP A 377 -26.20 -22.30 -18.40
C ASP A 377 -25.53 -22.90 -19.66
N LEU A 378 -24.42 -22.32 -20.14
CA LEU A 378 -23.61 -22.91 -21.21
C LEU A 378 -23.05 -24.30 -20.84
N LEU A 379 -22.61 -24.49 -19.60
CA LEU A 379 -22.08 -25.76 -19.10
C LEU A 379 -23.20 -26.79 -18.95
N SER A 380 -24.40 -26.35 -18.54
CA SER A 380 -25.61 -27.18 -18.48
C SER A 380 -26.05 -27.70 -19.84
N LYS A 381 -25.72 -27.00 -20.94
CA LYS A 381 -25.97 -27.46 -22.32
C LYS A 381 -24.94 -28.50 -22.81
N MET A 382 -23.79 -28.66 -22.15
CA MET A 382 -22.82 -29.68 -22.55
C MET A 382 -23.41 -31.09 -22.34
N PRO A 383 -23.12 -32.06 -23.24
CA PRO A 383 -23.56 -33.44 -23.09
C PRO A 383 -23.20 -34.03 -21.72
N GLU A 384 -24.11 -34.84 -21.17
CA GLU A 384 -23.91 -35.48 -19.88
C GLU A 384 -22.74 -36.48 -19.94
N GLY A 385 -21.70 -36.27 -19.14
CA GLY A 385 -20.56 -37.18 -19.11
C GLY A 385 -19.32 -36.59 -18.46
N LYS A 386 -18.24 -37.39 -18.46
CA LYS A 386 -16.94 -37.06 -17.86
C LYS A 386 -16.35 -35.75 -18.39
N GLN A 387 -16.64 -35.39 -19.63
CA GLN A 387 -16.18 -34.16 -20.29
C GLN A 387 -16.76 -32.88 -19.67
N ARG A 388 -18.09 -32.81 -19.49
CA ARG A 388 -18.77 -31.69 -18.78
C ARG A 388 -18.27 -31.59 -17.34
N GLU A 389 -18.19 -32.73 -16.67
CA GLU A 389 -17.73 -32.88 -15.29
C GLU A 389 -16.30 -32.37 -15.10
N ASP A 390 -15.34 -32.80 -15.93
CA ASP A 390 -13.95 -32.30 -15.93
C ASP A 390 -13.88 -30.78 -16.18
N THR A 391 -14.69 -30.24 -17.09
CA THR A 391 -14.75 -28.78 -17.34
C THR A 391 -15.26 -28.02 -16.11
N VAL A 392 -16.32 -28.52 -15.46
CA VAL A 392 -16.88 -27.90 -14.24
C VAL A 392 -15.91 -28.02 -13.06
N LEU A 393 -15.26 -29.17 -12.88
CA LEU A 393 -14.24 -29.37 -11.84
C LEU A 393 -13.04 -28.45 -12.05
N LYS A 394 -12.55 -28.28 -13.29
CA LYS A 394 -11.50 -27.30 -13.63
C LYS A 394 -11.93 -25.86 -13.33
N LEU A 395 -13.19 -25.50 -13.62
CA LEU A 395 -13.74 -24.19 -13.29
C LEU A 395 -13.83 -23.95 -11.77
N LEU A 396 -14.32 -24.94 -11.02
CA LEU A 396 -14.39 -24.87 -9.55
C LEU A 396 -12.99 -24.79 -8.92
N ASN A 397 -12.03 -25.59 -9.40
CA ASN A 397 -10.62 -25.53 -8.99
C ASN A 397 -10.04 -24.13 -9.22
N LEU A 398 -10.26 -23.55 -10.41
CA LEU A 398 -9.80 -22.21 -10.75
C LEU A 398 -10.46 -21.15 -9.86
N PHE A 399 -11.77 -21.24 -9.60
CA PHE A 399 -12.46 -20.30 -8.72
C PHE A 399 -12.02 -20.38 -7.25
N CYS A 400 -11.68 -21.55 -6.73
CA CYS A 400 -11.11 -21.68 -5.38
C CYS A 400 -9.71 -21.05 -5.34
N HIS A 401 -8.84 -21.40 -6.30
CA HIS A 401 -7.49 -20.82 -6.42
C HIS A 401 -7.49 -19.28 -6.50
N LEU A 402 -8.44 -18.71 -7.24
CA LEU A 402 -8.60 -17.25 -7.38
C LEU A 402 -9.43 -16.60 -6.27
N ARG A 403 -9.99 -17.37 -5.33
CA ARG A 403 -10.92 -16.93 -4.27
C ARG A 403 -12.11 -16.13 -4.82
N CYS A 404 -12.74 -16.65 -5.88
CA CYS A 404 -13.87 -16.00 -6.54
C CYS A 404 -15.08 -15.90 -5.61
N LYS A 405 -15.75 -14.73 -5.60
CA LYS A 405 -17.03 -14.54 -4.89
C LYS A 405 -18.17 -14.67 -5.88
N LEU A 406 -18.90 -15.78 -5.80
CA LEU A 406 -20.01 -16.10 -6.69
C LEU A 406 -21.36 -16.02 -5.97
N PRO A 407 -22.45 -15.63 -6.67
CA PRO A 407 -23.81 -15.76 -6.17
C PRO A 407 -24.16 -17.21 -5.79
N LYS A 408 -24.92 -17.39 -4.71
CA LYS A 408 -25.33 -18.71 -4.18
C LYS A 408 -25.96 -19.62 -5.25
N ASN A 409 -26.85 -19.08 -6.07
CA ASN A 409 -27.51 -19.80 -7.16
C ASN A 409 -26.53 -20.31 -8.21
N GLU A 410 -25.48 -19.54 -8.54
CA GLU A 410 -24.48 -19.89 -9.55
C GLU A 410 -23.54 -21.00 -9.09
N VAL A 411 -23.10 -20.95 -7.83
CA VAL A 411 -22.30 -22.04 -7.24
C VAL A 411 -23.11 -23.33 -7.15
N MET A 412 -24.37 -23.23 -6.70
CA MET A 412 -25.26 -24.39 -6.63
C MET A 412 -25.56 -24.99 -8.01
N GLN A 413 -25.68 -24.17 -9.07
CA GLN A 413 -25.77 -24.67 -10.45
C GLN A 413 -24.52 -25.46 -10.83
N LEU A 414 -23.32 -24.93 -10.61
CA LEU A 414 -22.06 -25.64 -10.89
C LEU A 414 -21.98 -26.95 -10.12
N TYR A 415 -22.35 -26.96 -8.85
CA TYR A 415 -22.35 -28.18 -8.03
C TYR A 415 -23.30 -29.25 -8.57
N THR A 416 -24.48 -28.87 -9.08
CA THR A 416 -25.42 -29.82 -9.72
C THR A 416 -24.95 -30.42 -11.05
N LEU A 417 -23.83 -29.95 -11.61
CA LEU A 417 -23.24 -30.48 -12.84
C LEU A 417 -22.09 -31.47 -12.60
N VAL A 418 -21.66 -31.65 -11.34
CA VAL A 418 -20.63 -32.62 -10.90
C VAL A 418 -21.34 -33.83 -10.27
N LYS A 419 -20.81 -35.05 -10.44
CA LYS A 419 -21.32 -36.24 -9.72
C LYS A 419 -20.75 -36.31 -8.31
N SER A 420 -21.21 -37.30 -7.56
CA SER A 420 -20.92 -37.47 -6.15
C SER A 420 -19.43 -37.59 -5.83
N ASP A 421 -18.73 -38.45 -6.57
CA ASP A 421 -17.48 -39.04 -6.08
C ASP A 421 -16.28 -38.08 -6.19
N ASP A 422 -16.31 -37.16 -7.17
CA ASP A 422 -15.26 -36.14 -7.40
C ASP A 422 -15.52 -34.82 -6.64
N PHE A 423 -16.63 -34.71 -5.90
CA PHE A 423 -17.01 -33.47 -5.22
C PHE A 423 -16.23 -33.26 -3.92
N SER A 424 -15.21 -32.40 -3.98
CA SER A 424 -14.23 -32.16 -2.91
C SER A 424 -14.63 -31.07 -1.93
N LEU A 425 -14.27 -31.25 -0.65
CA LEU A 425 -14.52 -30.31 0.45
C LEU A 425 -13.99 -28.89 0.17
N LYS A 426 -12.86 -28.77 -0.54
CA LYS A 426 -12.25 -27.49 -0.93
C LYS A 426 -13.18 -26.58 -1.75
N TYR A 427 -14.22 -27.13 -2.40
CA TYR A 427 -15.17 -26.30 -3.14
C TYR A 427 -16.02 -25.44 -2.21
N LEU A 428 -16.19 -25.84 -0.94
CA LEU A 428 -16.84 -25.03 0.10
C LEU A 428 -16.11 -23.70 0.36
N GLU A 429 -14.84 -23.55 -0.05
CA GLU A 429 -14.12 -22.27 -0.04
C GLU A 429 -14.79 -21.20 -0.93
N LEU A 430 -15.69 -21.55 -1.85
CA LEU A 430 -16.44 -20.58 -2.66
C LEU A 430 -17.55 -19.85 -1.85
N ALA A 431 -17.78 -20.22 -0.59
CA ALA A 431 -18.73 -19.56 0.28
C ALA A 431 -18.26 -18.13 0.63
N VAL A 432 -19.19 -17.18 0.57
CA VAL A 432 -18.94 -15.75 0.85
C VAL A 432 -19.41 -15.32 2.24
N SER A 433 -20.15 -16.21 2.92
CA SER A 433 -20.78 -16.03 4.23
C SER A 433 -20.95 -17.40 4.90
N LEU A 434 -21.22 -17.43 6.21
CA LEU A 434 -21.48 -18.70 6.90
C LEU A 434 -22.83 -19.31 6.49
N ASP A 435 -23.81 -18.47 6.15
CA ASP A 435 -25.07 -18.91 5.52
C ASP A 435 -24.81 -19.74 4.23
N THR A 436 -24.06 -19.17 3.28
CA THR A 436 -23.72 -19.87 2.03
C THR A 436 -22.83 -21.10 2.25
N TYR A 437 -21.96 -21.09 3.26
CA TYR A 437 -21.18 -22.27 3.65
C TYR A 437 -22.09 -23.41 4.14
N ILE A 438 -23.13 -23.10 4.94
CA ILE A 438 -24.10 -24.11 5.42
C ILE A 438 -24.89 -24.71 4.26
N ASP A 439 -25.30 -23.92 3.26
CA ASP A 439 -25.96 -24.44 2.06
C ASP A 439 -25.05 -25.39 1.27
N TYR A 440 -23.82 -24.95 1.01
CA TYR A 440 -22.85 -25.71 0.22
C TYR A 440 -22.44 -27.00 0.95
N LEU A 441 -22.28 -26.95 2.27
CA LEU A 441 -22.01 -28.12 3.11
C LEU A 441 -23.22 -29.06 3.18
N SER A 442 -24.45 -28.54 3.23
CA SER A 442 -25.67 -29.35 3.16
C SER A 442 -25.76 -30.10 1.83
N TYR A 443 -25.32 -29.46 0.73
CA TYR A 443 -25.23 -30.11 -0.57
C TYR A 443 -24.12 -31.17 -0.64
N PHE A 444 -22.92 -30.85 -0.12
CA PHE A 444 -21.79 -31.79 0.00
C PHE A 444 -22.19 -33.06 0.76
N LEU A 445 -22.84 -32.91 1.93
CA LEU A 445 -23.27 -34.04 2.75
C LEU A 445 -24.41 -34.85 2.12
N LYS A 446 -25.28 -34.21 1.34
CA LYS A 446 -26.31 -34.90 0.57
C LYS A 446 -25.73 -35.70 -0.60
N ILE A 447 -24.63 -35.24 -1.19
CA ILE A 447 -23.87 -36.00 -2.17
C ILE A 447 -23.18 -37.21 -1.50
N HIS A 448 -22.58 -37.00 -0.33
CA HIS A 448 -21.82 -38.01 0.41
C HIS A 448 -22.65 -38.70 1.52
N GLU A 449 -23.96 -38.92 1.30
CA GLU A 449 -24.89 -39.32 2.37
C GLU A 449 -24.47 -40.62 3.08
N ASP A 450 -23.94 -41.59 2.33
CA ASP A 450 -23.47 -42.88 2.85
C ASP A 450 -22.22 -42.75 3.76
N ASN A 451 -21.39 -41.72 3.57
CA ASN A 451 -20.11 -41.51 4.24
C ASN A 451 -20.08 -40.26 5.15
N ALA A 452 -21.23 -39.59 5.35
CA ALA A 452 -21.31 -38.27 5.97
C ALA A 452 -20.57 -38.15 7.33
N ASN A 453 -20.62 -39.18 8.18
CA ASN A 453 -19.95 -39.18 9.48
C ASN A 453 -18.41 -39.16 9.38
N ASP A 454 -17.84 -39.80 8.35
CA ASP A 454 -16.38 -39.92 8.18
C ASP A 454 -15.75 -38.58 7.79
N PHE A 455 -16.55 -37.65 7.25
CA PHE A 455 -16.12 -36.29 6.96
C PHE A 455 -16.19 -35.34 8.16
N LYS A 456 -16.75 -35.74 9.31
CA LYS A 456 -17.04 -34.82 10.43
C LYS A 456 -15.83 -33.97 10.85
N ASP A 457 -14.70 -34.61 11.10
CA ASP A 457 -13.49 -33.94 11.58
C ASP A 457 -12.85 -33.14 10.45
N ASN A 458 -12.80 -33.68 9.22
CA ASN A 458 -12.34 -32.97 8.02
C ASN A 458 -13.12 -31.66 7.75
N ILE A 459 -14.45 -31.68 7.91
CA ILE A 459 -15.31 -30.50 7.76
C ILE A 459 -15.03 -29.48 8.86
N LYS A 460 -14.77 -29.95 10.09
CA LYS A 460 -14.44 -29.09 11.23
C LYS A 460 -13.10 -28.38 11.00
N ASP A 461 -12.06 -29.13 10.70
CA ASP A 461 -10.71 -28.61 10.46
C ASP A 461 -10.69 -27.62 9.28
N HIS A 462 -11.44 -27.91 8.21
CA HIS A 462 -11.61 -27.01 7.07
C HIS A 462 -12.34 -25.71 7.45
N LEU A 463 -13.41 -25.79 8.23
CA LEU A 463 -14.13 -24.61 8.75
C LEU A 463 -13.22 -23.77 9.66
N ASP A 464 -12.40 -24.41 10.50
CA ASP A 464 -11.40 -23.76 11.34
C ASP A 464 -10.41 -22.97 10.49
N VAL A 465 -9.80 -23.59 9.47
CA VAL A 465 -8.88 -22.93 8.53
C VAL A 465 -9.53 -21.73 7.81
N LEU A 466 -10.79 -21.86 7.38
CA LEU A 466 -11.51 -20.76 6.71
C LEU A 466 -11.82 -19.58 7.65
N LEU A 467 -12.15 -19.87 8.91
CA LEU A 467 -12.43 -18.85 9.92
C LEU A 467 -11.15 -18.16 10.39
N GLU A 468 -10.06 -18.89 10.62
CA GLU A 468 -8.75 -18.35 11.01
C GLU A 468 -8.24 -17.34 9.98
N ASN A 469 -8.25 -17.73 8.70
CA ASN A 469 -7.86 -16.90 7.56
C ASN A 469 -8.82 -15.72 7.25
N ASN A 470 -9.90 -15.53 8.03
CA ASN A 470 -10.97 -14.54 7.79
C ASN A 470 -11.63 -14.66 6.40
N HIS A 471 -11.60 -15.84 5.79
CA HIS A 471 -12.21 -16.08 4.49
C HIS A 471 -13.73 -16.06 4.56
N LEU A 472 -14.28 -16.57 5.67
CA LEU A 472 -15.69 -16.42 6.06
C LEU A 472 -15.83 -15.30 7.10
N PRO A 473 -16.10 -14.03 6.68
CA PRO A 473 -16.23 -12.92 7.60
C PRO A 473 -17.56 -12.99 8.37
N ILE A 474 -17.48 -13.34 9.66
CA ILE A 474 -18.64 -13.41 10.54
C ILE A 474 -19.37 -12.06 10.56
N ASN A 475 -20.68 -12.08 10.32
CA ASN A 475 -21.55 -10.94 10.53
C ASN A 475 -22.78 -11.26 11.41
N LEU A 476 -23.56 -10.24 11.79
CA LEU A 476 -24.71 -10.41 12.69
C LEU A 476 -25.82 -11.28 12.07
N SER A 477 -26.04 -11.19 10.76
CA SER A 477 -26.96 -12.08 10.02
C SER A 477 -26.48 -13.53 9.99
N ASP A 478 -25.18 -13.79 9.85
CA ASP A 478 -24.62 -15.15 9.96
C ASP A 478 -24.86 -15.74 11.36
N ILE A 479 -24.60 -14.96 12.42
CA ILE A 479 -24.81 -15.39 13.81
C ILE A 479 -26.29 -15.72 14.04
N ALA A 480 -27.21 -14.88 13.54
CA ALA A 480 -28.64 -15.14 13.62
C ALA A 480 -29.07 -16.36 12.80
N CYS A 481 -28.52 -16.55 11.60
CA CYS A 481 -28.79 -17.73 10.77
C CYS A 481 -28.33 -19.00 11.49
N ILE A 482 -27.08 -19.06 11.95
CA ILE A 482 -26.54 -20.20 12.70
C ILE A 482 -27.40 -20.50 13.93
N LEU A 483 -27.75 -19.51 14.75
CA LEU A 483 -28.56 -19.74 15.95
C LEU A 483 -30.01 -20.13 15.64
N THR A 484 -30.54 -19.76 14.47
CA THR A 484 -31.83 -20.24 13.98
C THR A 484 -31.71 -21.69 13.51
N TYR A 485 -30.68 -22.01 12.72
CA TYR A 485 -30.37 -23.33 12.21
C TYR A 485 -30.12 -24.35 13.34
N LEU A 486 -29.38 -23.97 14.39
CA LEU A 486 -29.15 -24.78 15.59
C LEU A 486 -30.42 -25.03 16.43
N LYS A 487 -31.50 -24.27 16.23
CA LYS A 487 -32.79 -24.46 16.91
C LYS A 487 -33.78 -25.31 16.09
N GLN A 488 -33.50 -25.59 14.82
CA GLN A 488 -34.38 -26.40 13.99
C GLN A 488 -34.33 -27.87 14.43
N GLN A 489 -35.49 -28.38 14.88
CA GLN A 489 -35.68 -29.82 15.08
C GLN A 489 -35.90 -30.48 13.72
N THR A 490 -35.07 -31.47 13.38
CA THR A 490 -35.14 -32.20 12.12
C THR A 490 -34.58 -33.60 12.28
N ASP A 491 -35.12 -34.55 11.51
CA ASP A 491 -34.66 -35.94 11.43
C ASP A 491 -33.57 -36.13 10.35
N ASP A 492 -33.23 -35.07 9.60
CA ASP A 492 -32.18 -35.10 8.58
C ASP A 492 -30.79 -35.22 9.22
N LYS A 493 -30.11 -36.34 8.97
CA LYS A 493 -28.77 -36.64 9.50
C LYS A 493 -27.71 -35.62 9.07
N SER A 494 -27.81 -35.07 7.86
CA SER A 494 -26.86 -34.07 7.35
C SER A 494 -26.98 -32.79 8.16
N ILE A 495 -28.21 -32.35 8.44
CA ILE A 495 -28.45 -31.17 9.27
C ILE A 495 -27.99 -31.42 10.71
N GLN A 496 -28.29 -32.58 11.30
CA GLN A 496 -27.82 -32.94 12.65
C GLN A 496 -26.28 -32.96 12.74
N LEU A 497 -25.59 -33.43 11.70
CA LEU A 497 -24.13 -33.41 11.64
C LEU A 497 -23.58 -31.97 11.58
N ILE A 498 -24.14 -31.13 10.70
CA ILE A 498 -23.78 -29.70 10.62
C ILE A 498 -24.02 -29.03 11.98
N GLN A 499 -25.19 -29.22 12.59
CA GLN A 499 -25.50 -28.70 13.92
C GLN A 499 -24.46 -29.14 14.97
N SER A 500 -24.04 -30.41 14.96
CA SER A 500 -23.00 -30.91 15.87
C SER A 500 -21.63 -30.25 15.64
N ILE A 501 -21.23 -30.04 14.38
CA ILE A 501 -19.96 -29.35 14.04
C ILE A 501 -20.01 -27.91 14.55
N PHE A 502 -21.04 -27.15 14.20
CA PHE A 502 -21.22 -25.76 14.65
C PHE A 502 -21.33 -25.64 16.19
N GLN A 503 -21.97 -26.60 16.88
CA GLN A 503 -22.05 -26.61 18.34
C GLN A 503 -20.72 -26.94 19.05
N THR A 504 -19.73 -27.50 18.36
CA THR A 504 -18.45 -27.97 18.94
C THR A 504 -17.21 -27.33 18.32
N ASN A 505 -17.40 -26.25 17.56
CA ASN A 505 -16.32 -25.51 16.90
C ASN A 505 -15.86 -24.33 17.79
N ASP A 506 -14.64 -24.46 18.34
CA ASP A 506 -14.03 -23.47 19.22
C ASP A 506 -13.61 -22.20 18.46
N THR A 507 -13.09 -22.33 17.24
CA THR A 507 -12.61 -21.21 16.40
C THR A 507 -13.74 -20.24 16.07
N LEU A 508 -14.91 -20.78 15.70
CA LEU A 508 -16.12 -20.02 15.43
C LEU A 508 -16.57 -19.24 16.66
N ARG A 509 -16.63 -19.88 17.84
CA ARG A 509 -16.91 -19.19 19.11
C ARG A 509 -15.89 -18.07 19.37
N ASN A 510 -14.61 -18.37 19.22
CA ASN A 510 -13.49 -17.44 19.46
C ASN A 510 -13.42 -16.30 18.42
N LYS A 511 -14.07 -16.43 17.25
CA LYS A 511 -14.21 -15.37 16.22
C LYS A 511 -15.49 -14.54 16.40
N ILE A 512 -16.59 -15.16 16.86
CA ILE A 512 -17.85 -14.47 17.23
C ILE A 512 -17.61 -13.49 18.38
N GLU A 513 -16.83 -13.89 19.39
CA GLU A 513 -16.59 -13.07 20.58
C GLU A 513 -15.95 -11.69 20.25
N PRO A 514 -14.81 -11.57 19.55
CA PRO A 514 -14.26 -10.28 19.12
C PRO A 514 -15.18 -9.48 18.19
N TYR A 515 -16.00 -10.15 17.37
CA TYR A 515 -16.94 -9.46 16.48
C TYR A 515 -18.01 -8.70 17.29
N LEU A 516 -18.59 -9.34 18.31
CA LEU A 516 -19.59 -8.72 19.18
C LEU A 516 -18.97 -7.79 20.24
N ASN A 517 -17.79 -8.13 20.79
CA ASN A 517 -17.12 -7.32 21.81
C ASN A 517 -16.32 -6.12 21.22
N GLY A 518 -15.87 -6.18 19.97
CA GLY A 518 -14.92 -5.22 19.38
C GLY A 518 -15.54 -4.11 18.53
N ARG A 519 -16.71 -4.31 17.91
CA ARG A 519 -17.32 -3.32 17.01
C ARG A 519 -18.28 -2.37 17.73
N ASN A 520 -18.11 -1.08 17.48
CA ASN A 520 -18.97 0.00 17.96
C ASN A 520 -20.23 0.18 17.06
N TYR A 521 -21.07 -0.85 16.93
CA TYR A 521 -22.23 -0.86 16.03
C TYR A 521 -23.31 0.19 16.33
N ASN A 522 -23.75 0.91 15.29
CA ASN A 522 -25.08 1.53 15.27
C ASN A 522 -26.11 0.44 15.00
N ILE A 523 -26.62 -0.17 16.08
CA ILE A 523 -27.70 -1.16 16.04
C ILE A 523 -29.00 -0.41 15.78
N SER A 524 -29.66 -0.71 14.67
CA SER A 524 -31.01 -0.22 14.38
C SER A 524 -32.06 -0.90 15.25
N VAL A 525 -33.24 -0.30 15.40
CA VAL A 525 -34.40 -0.91 16.10
C VAL A 525 -34.74 -2.29 15.53
N TYR A 526 -34.53 -2.52 14.23
CA TYR A 526 -34.75 -3.81 13.58
C TYR A 526 -33.69 -4.85 13.95
N GLU A 527 -32.42 -4.46 14.06
CA GLU A 527 -31.36 -5.36 14.55
C GLU A 527 -31.48 -5.64 16.06
N PHE A 528 -32.11 -4.74 16.83
CA PHE A 528 -32.35 -4.97 18.26
C PHE A 528 -33.22 -6.20 18.52
N SER A 529 -34.23 -6.49 17.68
CA SER A 529 -35.03 -7.72 17.81
C SER A 529 -34.20 -8.97 17.50
N LEU A 530 -33.33 -8.90 16.48
CA LEU A 530 -32.40 -9.97 16.13
C LEU A 530 -31.39 -10.24 17.26
N ILE A 531 -30.81 -9.19 17.83
CA ILE A 531 -29.89 -9.24 18.97
C ILE A 531 -30.57 -9.78 20.23
N ARG A 532 -31.82 -9.36 20.48
CA ARG A 532 -32.65 -9.94 21.53
C ARG A 532 -32.81 -11.45 21.30
N ASP A 533 -33.14 -11.87 20.09
CA ASP A 533 -33.37 -13.30 19.82
C ASP A 533 -32.07 -14.13 19.82
N ILE A 534 -30.93 -13.51 19.49
CA ILE A 534 -29.58 -14.07 19.67
C ILE A 534 -29.29 -14.30 21.16
N PHE A 535 -29.28 -13.24 21.99
CA PHE A 535 -28.81 -13.34 23.38
C PHE A 535 -29.82 -13.95 24.35
N PHE A 536 -31.13 -13.78 24.11
CA PHE A 536 -32.17 -14.09 25.09
C PHE A 536 -32.73 -15.50 24.84
N HIS A 537 -32.96 -15.90 23.58
CA HIS A 537 -33.48 -17.23 23.23
C HIS A 537 -32.39 -18.29 22.99
N SER A 538 -31.11 -17.94 23.20
CA SER A 538 -29.97 -18.86 22.96
C SER A 538 -29.03 -18.94 24.18
N TYR A 539 -29.59 -18.74 25.38
CA TYR A 539 -28.88 -18.62 26.65
C TYR A 539 -27.85 -19.74 26.94
N HIS A 540 -28.13 -20.96 26.48
CA HIS A 540 -27.27 -22.15 26.62
C HIS A 540 -26.44 -22.51 25.36
N SER A 541 -26.42 -21.66 24.33
CA SER A 541 -25.64 -21.93 23.11
C SER A 541 -24.15 -21.82 23.38
N TYR A 542 -23.41 -22.90 23.11
CA TYR A 542 -21.94 -22.98 23.24
C TYR A 542 -21.22 -21.85 22.51
N LEU A 543 -21.73 -21.44 21.35
CA LEU A 543 -21.21 -20.36 20.52
C LEU A 543 -21.22 -18.97 21.20
N LEU A 544 -22.02 -18.79 22.25
CA LEU A 544 -22.16 -17.53 22.97
C LEU A 544 -21.56 -17.58 24.40
N LEU A 545 -20.87 -18.67 24.76
CA LEU A 545 -20.39 -18.91 26.13
C LEU A 545 -19.40 -17.84 26.62
N ASN A 546 -18.48 -17.40 25.75
CA ASN A 546 -17.42 -16.47 26.13
C ASN A 546 -17.85 -14.98 26.08
N ILE A 547 -19.04 -14.66 25.57
CA ILE A 547 -19.41 -13.27 25.32
C ILE A 547 -19.80 -12.59 26.63
N ASN A 548 -19.15 -11.46 26.94
CA ASN A 548 -19.52 -10.61 28.07
C ASN A 548 -20.84 -9.87 27.76
N ARG A 549 -21.96 -10.57 27.99
CA ARG A 549 -23.34 -10.11 27.72
C ARG A 549 -23.61 -8.75 28.35
N GLN A 550 -23.17 -8.55 29.59
CA GLN A 550 -23.31 -7.29 30.33
C GLN A 550 -22.69 -6.10 29.58
N THR A 551 -21.43 -6.23 29.13
CA THR A 551 -20.73 -5.18 28.37
C THR A 551 -21.45 -4.84 27.07
N TYR A 552 -22.05 -5.83 26.42
CA TYR A 552 -22.83 -5.63 25.20
C TYR A 552 -24.17 -4.92 25.47
N LEU A 553 -24.93 -5.37 26.47
CA LEU A 553 -26.21 -4.79 26.90
C LEU A 553 -26.06 -3.33 27.38
N PHE A 554 -24.95 -2.99 28.04
CA PHE A 554 -24.65 -1.60 28.39
C PHE A 554 -24.43 -0.71 27.15
N ARG A 555 -23.76 -1.23 26.12
CA ARG A 555 -23.47 -0.46 24.90
C ARG A 555 -24.71 -0.20 24.05
N THR A 556 -25.70 -1.10 24.06
CA THR A 556 -26.99 -0.87 23.39
C THR A 556 -27.79 0.24 24.09
N LEU A 557 -27.88 0.23 25.43
CA LEU A 557 -28.60 1.25 26.20
C LEU A 557 -28.17 2.70 25.88
N PHE A 558 -26.86 2.95 25.74
CA PHE A 558 -26.32 4.32 25.65
C PHE A 558 -26.45 5.02 24.28
N ARG A 559 -26.90 4.37 23.20
CA ARG A 559 -26.89 4.98 21.86
C ARG A 559 -28.08 5.92 21.63
N ARG A 560 -27.79 7.09 21.03
CA ARG A 560 -28.67 8.26 21.04
C ARG A 560 -29.69 8.36 19.89
N ASN A 561 -29.60 7.50 18.87
CA ASN A 561 -30.26 7.76 17.58
C ASN A 561 -31.75 7.35 17.54
N ASP A 562 -32.16 6.34 18.32
CA ASP A 562 -33.55 5.85 18.37
C ASP A 562 -34.17 6.06 19.76
N ARG A 563 -34.14 7.29 20.25
CA ARG A 563 -34.82 7.72 21.50
C ARG A 563 -36.34 7.80 21.33
N ALA A 564 -36.97 6.72 20.91
CA ALA A 564 -38.42 6.55 20.96
C ALA A 564 -38.84 6.00 22.33
N THR A 565 -40.00 6.40 22.84
CA THR A 565 -40.56 5.87 24.08
C THR A 565 -40.69 4.34 24.03
N ASP A 566 -41.07 3.78 22.88
CA ASP A 566 -41.20 2.33 22.71
C ASP A 566 -39.87 1.57 22.82
N TYR A 567 -38.73 2.19 22.49
CA TYR A 567 -37.40 1.60 22.73
C TYR A 567 -37.14 1.41 24.23
N PHE A 568 -37.44 2.42 25.04
CA PHE A 568 -37.27 2.35 26.49
C PHE A 568 -38.28 1.42 27.17
N LEU A 569 -39.48 1.27 26.60
CA LEU A 569 -40.48 0.29 27.07
C LEU A 569 -40.05 -1.16 26.77
N CYS A 570 -39.47 -1.46 25.61
CA CYS A 570 -38.87 -2.77 25.33
C CYS A 570 -37.78 -3.14 26.35
N TRP A 571 -36.97 -2.16 26.78
CA TRP A 571 -35.99 -2.35 27.86
C TRP A 571 -36.64 -2.53 29.24
N PHE A 572 -37.78 -1.89 29.51
CA PHE A 572 -38.54 -2.13 30.74
C PHE A 572 -39.12 -3.54 30.79
N GLU A 573 -39.70 -4.03 29.67
CA GLU A 573 -40.19 -5.40 29.56
C GLU A 573 -39.06 -6.43 29.78
N TYR A 574 -37.83 -6.17 29.30
CA TYR A 574 -36.66 -6.99 29.61
C TYR A 574 -36.40 -7.11 31.12
N PHE A 575 -36.38 -5.99 31.86
CA PHE A 575 -36.19 -5.99 33.32
C PHE A 575 -37.28 -6.73 34.09
N LEU A 576 -38.42 -7.06 33.46
CA LEU A 576 -39.48 -7.88 34.05
C LEU A 576 -39.38 -9.37 33.71
N CYS A 577 -38.72 -9.76 32.62
CA CYS A 577 -38.78 -11.14 32.10
C CYS A 577 -37.69 -12.09 32.64
N GLU A 578 -36.67 -11.60 33.34
CA GLU A 578 -35.47 -12.40 33.69
C GLU A 578 -35.48 -12.89 35.15
N THR A 579 -35.46 -14.21 35.35
CA THR A 579 -35.57 -14.87 36.66
C THR A 579 -34.24 -15.34 37.28
N ASP A 580 -33.10 -15.15 36.61
CA ASP A 580 -31.81 -15.69 37.07
C ASP A 580 -31.10 -14.79 38.11
N ASP A 581 -30.21 -15.41 38.90
CA ASP A 581 -29.71 -14.92 40.19
C ASP A 581 -28.68 -13.77 40.14
N ASN A 582 -28.22 -13.31 38.96
CA ASN A 582 -27.16 -12.29 38.84
C ASN A 582 -27.62 -10.86 39.17
N TRP A 583 -27.89 -10.67 40.46
CA TRP A 583 -28.37 -9.46 41.14
C TRP A 583 -27.63 -8.16 40.80
N ILE A 584 -26.30 -8.23 40.65
CA ILE A 584 -25.43 -7.05 40.53
C ILE A 584 -25.57 -6.40 39.14
N ASP A 585 -25.70 -7.21 38.10
CA ASP A 585 -25.72 -6.75 36.70
C ASP A 585 -27.00 -5.98 36.39
N TYR A 586 -28.13 -6.47 36.95
CA TYR A 586 -29.43 -5.80 36.92
C TYR A 586 -29.35 -4.36 37.46
N GLN A 587 -28.77 -4.16 38.64
CA GLN A 587 -28.73 -2.84 39.29
C GLN A 587 -28.04 -1.78 38.43
N ALA A 588 -26.92 -2.14 37.82
CA ALA A 588 -26.13 -1.23 37.02
C ALA A 588 -26.81 -0.94 35.65
N LEU A 589 -27.43 -1.96 35.02
CA LEU A 589 -28.22 -1.79 33.80
C LEU A 589 -29.44 -0.89 34.03
N THR A 590 -30.22 -1.11 35.10
CA THR A 590 -31.35 -0.25 35.48
C THR A 590 -30.92 1.19 35.70
N ARG A 591 -29.80 1.43 36.40
CA ARG A 591 -29.26 2.78 36.63
C ARG A 591 -29.05 3.53 35.31
N GLN A 592 -28.29 2.93 34.40
CA GLN A 592 -27.96 3.57 33.11
C GLN A 592 -29.18 3.72 32.19
N TRP A 593 -30.10 2.74 32.19
CA TRP A 593 -31.36 2.84 31.45
C TRP A 593 -32.16 4.10 31.87
N THR A 594 -32.31 4.35 33.17
CA THR A 594 -32.99 5.58 33.63
C THR A 594 -32.27 6.87 33.23
N GLU A 595 -30.94 6.90 33.29
CA GLU A 595 -30.15 8.09 32.93
C GLU A 595 -30.26 8.44 31.44
N CYS A 596 -30.56 7.45 30.59
CA CYS A 596 -30.72 7.65 29.15
C CYS A 596 -31.98 8.45 28.76
N PHE A 597 -33.08 8.35 29.54
CA PHE A 597 -34.33 9.06 29.25
C PHE A 597 -34.71 10.14 30.30
N ILE A 598 -34.15 10.14 31.51
CA ILE A 598 -34.50 11.15 32.54
C ILE A 598 -34.23 12.60 32.10
N SER A 599 -33.26 12.80 31.21
CA SER A 599 -32.92 14.10 30.64
C SER A 599 -33.88 14.54 29.52
N ASP A 600 -34.66 13.62 28.95
CA ASP A 600 -35.65 13.90 27.92
C ASP A 600 -37.04 13.96 28.55
N GLN A 601 -37.50 15.19 28.84
CA GLN A 601 -38.77 15.41 29.52
C GLN A 601 -39.95 14.78 28.77
N LYS A 602 -39.93 14.73 27.43
CA LYS A 602 -41.03 14.16 26.65
C LYS A 602 -41.10 12.66 26.87
N ILE A 603 -39.98 11.96 26.69
CA ILE A 603 -39.89 10.50 26.87
C ILE A 603 -40.15 10.14 28.34
N PHE A 604 -39.59 10.86 29.29
CA PHE A 604 -39.86 10.67 30.72
C PHE A 604 -41.36 10.82 31.03
N SER A 605 -42.03 11.87 30.51
CA SER A 605 -43.47 12.03 30.67
C SER A 605 -44.27 10.91 30.03
N GLU A 606 -43.96 10.49 28.80
CA GLU A 606 -44.67 9.40 28.11
C GLU A 606 -44.45 8.02 28.79
N ILE A 607 -43.29 7.80 29.42
CA ILE A 607 -43.05 6.63 30.29
C ILE A 607 -43.87 6.75 31.58
N MET A 608 -43.87 7.91 32.24
CA MET A 608 -44.63 8.16 33.47
C MET A 608 -46.15 8.09 33.26
N GLU A 609 -46.67 8.48 32.10
CA GLU A 609 -48.08 8.28 31.73
C GLU A 609 -48.44 6.80 31.54
N LYS A 610 -47.45 5.95 31.22
CA LYS A 610 -47.60 4.49 31.17
C LYS A 610 -47.26 3.80 32.50
N VAL A 611 -46.80 4.51 33.54
CA VAL A 611 -46.32 3.87 34.79
C VAL A 611 -47.38 2.99 35.46
N ASP A 612 -48.66 3.34 35.41
CA ASP A 612 -49.71 2.47 35.98
C ASP A 612 -49.80 1.13 35.23
N SER A 613 -49.71 1.11 33.89
CA SER A 613 -49.71 -0.14 33.12
C SER A 613 -48.41 -0.93 33.25
N LEU A 614 -47.29 -0.24 33.45
CA LEU A 614 -45.99 -0.84 33.75
C LEU A 614 -45.97 -1.47 35.16
N ILE A 615 -46.61 -0.84 36.14
CA ILE A 615 -46.83 -1.38 37.48
C ILE A 615 -47.78 -2.59 37.44
N ASP A 616 -48.88 -2.53 36.68
CA ASP A 616 -49.80 -3.67 36.52
C ASP A 616 -49.11 -4.87 35.84
N LEU A 617 -48.30 -4.62 34.79
CA LEU A 617 -47.48 -5.65 34.15
C LEU A 617 -46.48 -6.25 35.15
N TRP A 618 -45.82 -5.41 35.95
CA TRP A 618 -44.86 -5.85 36.96
C TRP A 618 -45.51 -6.69 38.07
N ILE A 619 -46.64 -6.24 38.62
CA ILE A 619 -47.43 -6.97 39.63
C ILE A 619 -47.86 -8.35 39.11
N LYS A 620 -48.16 -8.45 37.81
CA LYS A 620 -48.54 -9.71 37.15
C LYS A 620 -47.37 -10.67 36.93
N VAL A 621 -46.16 -10.16 36.68
CA VAL A 621 -44.98 -10.98 36.32
C VAL A 621 -44.10 -11.32 37.53
N ALA A 622 -43.94 -10.41 38.49
CA ALA A 622 -43.11 -10.60 39.69
C ALA A 622 -43.90 -10.35 41.00
N PRO A 623 -44.80 -11.28 41.41
CA PRO A 623 -45.71 -11.08 42.54
C PRO A 623 -45.05 -11.09 43.94
N ASN A 624 -43.75 -11.38 44.04
CA ASN A 624 -43.00 -11.41 45.31
C ASN A 624 -42.07 -10.21 45.43
N LYS A 625 -42.07 -9.54 46.59
CA LYS A 625 -41.20 -8.40 46.91
C LYS A 625 -39.75 -8.85 47.16
N ASP A 626 -39.05 -9.17 46.09
CA ASP A 626 -37.61 -9.38 46.07
C ASP A 626 -36.83 -8.07 46.37
N GLN A 627 -35.50 -8.17 46.43
CA GLN A 627 -34.68 -6.95 46.50
C GLN A 627 -34.79 -6.11 45.21
N ARG A 628 -35.15 -6.72 44.06
CA ARG A 628 -35.16 -6.19 42.67
C ARG A 628 -36.17 -5.06 42.55
N SER A 629 -37.38 -5.33 43.04
CA SER A 629 -38.45 -4.36 43.26
C SER A 629 -38.05 -3.23 44.19
N ASN A 630 -37.49 -3.50 45.37
CA ASN A 630 -37.05 -2.44 46.29
C ASN A 630 -35.97 -1.54 45.66
N PHE A 631 -34.95 -2.11 45.01
CA PHE A 631 -33.89 -1.34 44.35
C PHE A 631 -34.43 -0.47 43.21
N PHE A 632 -35.21 -1.05 42.30
CA PHE A 632 -35.78 -0.32 41.17
C PHE A 632 -36.69 0.81 41.65
N VAL A 633 -37.54 0.56 42.66
CA VAL A 633 -38.39 1.61 43.26
C VAL A 633 -37.55 2.70 43.92
N THR A 634 -36.56 2.37 44.76
CA THR A 634 -35.66 3.36 45.36
C THR A 634 -34.92 4.18 44.30
N HIS A 635 -34.43 3.55 43.25
CA HIS A 635 -33.69 4.23 42.19
C HIS A 635 -34.57 5.14 41.33
N MET A 636 -35.77 4.68 40.96
CA MET A 636 -36.76 5.52 40.27
C MET A 636 -37.21 6.70 41.14
N VAL A 637 -37.39 6.51 42.45
CA VAL A 637 -37.67 7.61 43.38
C VAL A 637 -36.49 8.61 43.44
N THR A 638 -35.23 8.15 43.42
CA THR A 638 -34.05 9.03 43.29
C THR A 638 -34.04 9.81 41.99
N GLN A 639 -34.44 9.20 40.87
CA GLN A 639 -34.59 9.90 39.60
C GLN A 639 -35.75 10.93 39.64
N CYS A 640 -36.87 10.60 40.28
CA CYS A 640 -37.94 11.57 40.54
C CYS A 640 -37.47 12.75 41.41
N PHE A 641 -36.55 12.55 42.38
CA PHE A 641 -35.94 13.66 43.13
C PHE A 641 -35.09 14.58 42.25
N ARG A 642 -34.30 14.03 41.31
CA ARG A 642 -33.54 14.83 40.32
C ARG A 642 -34.46 15.70 39.45
N GLN A 643 -35.57 15.15 38.97
CA GLN A 643 -36.58 15.90 38.20
C GLN A 643 -37.33 16.94 39.06
N ALA A 644 -37.65 16.61 40.32
CA ALA A 644 -38.38 17.50 41.23
C ALA A 644 -37.61 18.77 41.62
N HIS A 645 -36.28 18.79 41.46
CA HIS A 645 -35.46 19.99 41.71
C HIS A 645 -35.89 21.20 40.85
N ASN A 646 -36.67 20.98 39.79
CA ASN A 646 -37.24 22.02 38.94
C ASN A 646 -38.56 22.66 39.45
N ARG A 647 -39.34 22.03 40.35
CA ARG A 647 -40.58 22.59 40.94
C ARG A 647 -40.94 22.02 42.32
N GLN A 648 -41.39 22.89 43.23
CA GLN A 648 -41.92 22.51 44.56
C GLN A 648 -43.09 21.51 44.47
N ASN A 649 -42.86 20.28 44.92
CA ASN A 649 -43.90 19.28 45.12
C ASN A 649 -43.88 18.79 46.58
N LYS A 650 -44.96 19.07 47.31
CA LYS A 650 -45.07 18.82 48.75
C LYS A 650 -45.06 17.34 49.14
N LEU A 651 -45.37 16.43 48.20
CA LEU A 651 -45.22 14.99 48.39
C LEU A 651 -43.72 14.60 48.43
N VAL A 652 -42.94 15.24 47.57
CA VAL A 652 -41.50 15.02 47.43
C VAL A 652 -40.74 15.53 48.65
N GLU A 653 -41.09 16.72 49.16
CA GLU A 653 -40.48 17.30 50.38
C GLU A 653 -40.61 16.38 51.62
N ASN A 654 -41.77 15.75 51.82
CA ASN A 654 -41.98 14.82 52.93
C ASN A 654 -41.19 13.51 52.76
N LEU A 655 -41.06 13.00 51.53
CA LEU A 655 -40.24 11.82 51.23
C LEU A 655 -38.74 12.13 51.42
N ILE A 656 -38.28 13.32 51.04
CA ILE A 656 -36.91 13.81 51.26
C ILE A 656 -36.58 13.83 52.76
N ALA A 657 -37.45 14.45 53.58
CA ALA A 657 -37.19 14.61 55.01
C ALA A 657 -37.11 13.25 55.74
N LEU A 658 -37.94 12.28 55.35
CA LEU A 658 -37.88 10.92 55.89
C LEU A 658 -36.58 10.21 55.44
N ALA A 659 -36.28 10.20 54.14
CA ALA A 659 -35.11 9.52 53.59
C ALA A 659 -33.78 10.09 54.14
N ALA A 660 -33.65 11.41 54.24
CA ALA A 660 -32.46 12.08 54.75
C ALA A 660 -32.17 11.78 56.24
N SER A 661 -33.15 11.29 57.00
CA SER A 661 -32.97 10.87 58.40
C SER A 661 -32.41 9.45 58.54
N MET A 662 -32.34 8.67 57.46
CA MET A 662 -31.97 7.24 57.45
C MET A 662 -30.63 6.95 56.76
N ILE A 663 -29.91 7.98 56.29
CA ILE A 663 -28.69 7.84 55.49
C ILE A 663 -27.45 8.20 56.32
N GLU A 664 -26.54 7.23 56.47
CA GLU A 664 -25.19 7.44 56.99
C GLU A 664 -24.21 7.62 55.83
N ILE A 665 -23.33 8.63 55.90
CA ILE A 665 -22.35 8.95 54.85
C ILE A 665 -20.94 8.55 55.31
N GLY A 666 -20.22 7.74 54.52
CA GLY A 666 -18.84 7.33 54.82
C GLY A 666 -17.80 8.45 54.63
N ASP A 667 -16.62 8.35 55.26
CA ASP A 667 -15.54 9.34 54.98
C ASP A 667 -14.99 9.20 53.54
N LEU A 668 -14.91 7.95 53.05
CA LEU A 668 -14.54 7.65 51.66
C LEU A 668 -15.55 8.23 50.67
N GLU A 669 -16.84 8.02 50.90
CA GLU A 669 -17.95 8.60 50.12
C GLU A 669 -17.93 10.13 50.15
N LEU A 670 -17.68 10.72 51.33
CA LEU A 670 -17.55 12.16 51.49
C LEU A 670 -16.44 12.76 50.62
N ILE A 671 -15.22 12.20 50.66
CA ILE A 671 -14.11 12.67 49.82
C ILE A 671 -14.35 12.32 48.35
N ASN A 672 -15.01 11.20 48.06
CA ASN A 672 -15.32 10.80 46.70
C ASN A 672 -16.24 11.82 46.02
N ASP A 673 -17.37 12.17 46.64
CA ASP A 673 -18.39 13.02 46.04
C ASP A 673 -18.05 14.53 46.07
N THR A 674 -17.13 14.94 46.96
CA THR A 674 -16.73 16.35 47.11
C THR A 674 -15.36 16.70 46.55
N PHE A 675 -14.53 15.70 46.25
CA PHE A 675 -13.24 15.88 45.62
C PHE A 675 -13.04 14.90 44.45
N ASN A 676 -12.95 13.59 44.66
CA ASN A 676 -12.46 12.68 43.59
C ASN A 676 -13.34 12.62 42.33
N HIS A 677 -14.67 12.65 42.52
CA HIS A 677 -15.69 12.56 41.46
C HIS A 677 -16.77 13.65 41.68
N PRO A 678 -16.41 14.94 41.57
CA PRO A 678 -17.26 16.03 41.99
C PRO A 678 -18.30 16.32 40.91
N SER A 679 -19.56 16.02 41.18
CA SER A 679 -20.70 16.31 40.28
C SER A 679 -21.83 17.02 41.03
N ARG A 680 -22.64 17.80 40.29
CA ARG A 680 -23.89 18.38 40.81
C ARG A 680 -24.93 17.33 41.14
N ASP A 681 -24.81 16.16 40.51
CA ASP A 681 -25.73 15.03 40.65
C ASP A 681 -25.38 14.09 41.82
N THR A 682 -24.33 14.42 42.59
CA THR A 682 -23.98 13.69 43.83
C THR A 682 -24.96 14.04 44.95
N PHE A 683 -25.17 13.07 45.85
CA PHE A 683 -26.05 13.25 46.99
C PHE A 683 -25.53 14.36 47.93
N ILE A 684 -24.20 14.43 48.11
CA ILE A 684 -23.59 15.42 48.99
C ILE A 684 -23.67 16.84 48.41
N TYR A 685 -23.52 17.03 47.10
CA TYR A 685 -23.72 18.36 46.49
C TYR A 685 -25.18 18.82 46.61
N ALA A 686 -26.14 17.91 46.38
CA ALA A 686 -27.56 18.19 46.55
C ALA A 686 -27.91 18.59 48.00
N ILE A 687 -27.33 17.91 49.01
CA ILE A 687 -27.49 18.32 50.42
C ILE A 687 -26.88 19.70 50.64
N LEU A 688 -25.63 19.94 50.23
CA LEU A 688 -24.89 21.17 50.57
C LEU A 688 -25.54 22.44 50.00
N PHE A 689 -26.17 22.36 48.83
CA PHE A 689 -26.70 23.52 48.10
C PHE A 689 -28.22 23.53 47.86
N GLY A 690 -28.95 22.47 48.19
CA GLY A 690 -30.41 22.46 48.11
C GLY A 690 -31.03 23.21 49.29
N GLU A 691 -31.87 24.23 49.03
CA GLU A 691 -32.47 25.07 50.07
C GLU A 691 -33.20 24.26 51.16
N SER A 692 -33.94 23.22 50.76
CA SER A 692 -34.67 22.31 51.64
C SER A 692 -33.77 21.55 52.63
N PHE A 693 -32.49 21.35 52.30
CA PHE A 693 -31.53 20.59 53.12
C PHE A 693 -30.72 21.46 54.09
N SER A 694 -30.63 22.77 53.85
CA SER A 694 -29.86 23.73 54.67
C SER A 694 -30.25 23.76 56.16
N SER A 695 -31.48 23.36 56.48
CA SER A 695 -32.00 23.28 57.85
C SER A 695 -31.77 21.93 58.55
N LEU A 696 -31.33 20.90 57.82
CA LEU A 696 -31.20 19.53 58.32
C LEU A 696 -29.86 19.29 59.01
N SER A 697 -29.83 18.33 59.94
CA SER A 697 -28.61 17.98 60.71
C SER A 697 -27.48 17.43 59.84
N ILE A 698 -27.81 16.69 58.78
CA ILE A 698 -26.83 16.07 57.87
C ILE A 698 -25.95 17.10 57.16
N HIS A 699 -26.50 18.28 56.82
CA HIS A 699 -25.77 19.40 56.21
C HIS A 699 -24.59 19.87 57.07
N LYS A 700 -24.85 20.13 58.36
CA LYS A 700 -23.82 20.54 59.34
C LYS A 700 -22.77 19.46 59.58
N THR A 701 -23.17 18.19 59.55
CA THR A 701 -22.27 17.04 59.72
C THR A 701 -21.27 16.95 58.57
N ILE A 702 -21.74 17.12 57.32
CA ILE A 702 -20.89 17.15 56.12
C ILE A 702 -19.88 18.29 56.21
N ILE A 703 -20.32 19.53 56.47
CA ILE A 703 -19.45 20.71 56.54
C ILE A 703 -18.34 20.55 57.59
N ASN A 704 -18.68 20.02 58.78
CA ASN A 704 -17.71 19.78 59.84
C ASN A 704 -16.63 18.76 59.45
N ARG A 705 -17.00 17.69 58.73
CA ARG A 705 -16.05 16.65 58.28
C ARG A 705 -15.18 17.14 57.12
N LEU A 706 -15.74 17.92 56.18
CA LEU A 706 -14.95 18.57 55.13
C LEU A 706 -13.90 19.52 55.73
N ASN A 707 -14.27 20.35 56.71
CA ASN A 707 -13.30 21.21 57.42
C ASN A 707 -12.14 20.42 58.05
N GLN A 708 -12.40 19.23 58.61
CA GLN A 708 -11.33 18.36 59.12
C GLN A 708 -10.37 17.91 58.02
N GLN A 709 -10.86 17.64 56.80
CA GLN A 709 -10.01 17.32 55.66
C GLN A 709 -9.21 18.54 55.16
N TRP A 710 -9.84 19.73 55.08
CA TRP A 710 -9.12 20.97 54.72
C TRP A 710 -7.91 21.22 55.62
N ILE A 711 -8.08 21.01 56.93
CA ILE A 711 -6.98 21.16 57.91
C ILE A 711 -5.81 20.20 57.62
N LYS A 712 -6.07 18.98 57.10
CA LYS A 712 -4.99 18.04 56.71
C LYS A 712 -4.22 18.54 55.49
N TRP A 713 -4.93 19.01 54.45
CA TRP A 713 -4.29 19.56 53.25
C TRP A 713 -3.49 20.85 53.54
N GLU A 714 -4.02 21.73 54.40
CA GLU A 714 -3.35 22.97 54.84
C GLU A 714 -2.04 22.67 55.62
N GLN A 715 -1.97 21.55 56.34
CA GLN A 715 -0.76 21.03 56.97
C GLN A 715 0.23 20.37 55.97
N ARG A 716 0.05 20.63 54.67
CA ARG A 716 0.83 20.08 53.55
C ARG A 716 0.76 18.56 53.40
N ASN A 717 -0.21 17.88 54.01
CA ASN A 717 -0.43 16.44 53.80
C ASN A 717 -1.31 16.20 52.57
N ILE A 718 -0.76 16.53 51.39
CA ILE A 718 -1.40 16.32 50.10
C ILE A 718 -0.68 15.17 49.40
N LEU A 719 -1.45 14.14 49.05
CA LEU A 719 -0.96 12.99 48.32
C LEU A 719 -0.78 13.36 46.85
N ALA A 720 0.16 12.72 46.15
CA ALA A 720 0.32 12.98 44.71
C ALA A 720 -0.87 12.47 43.89
N SER A 721 -1.63 11.49 44.41
CA SER A 721 -2.96 11.12 43.91
C SER A 721 -3.93 12.31 43.87
N ASP A 722 -3.95 13.14 44.92
CA ASP A 722 -4.88 14.26 45.05
C ASP A 722 -4.53 15.35 44.03
N VAL A 723 -3.24 15.63 43.84
CA VAL A 723 -2.74 16.61 42.86
C VAL A 723 -3.03 16.18 41.43
N ARG A 724 -2.79 14.91 41.08
CA ARG A 724 -3.14 14.38 39.75
C ARG A 724 -4.65 14.38 39.51
N THR A 725 -5.44 14.16 40.56
CA THR A 725 -6.91 14.24 40.50
C THR A 725 -7.36 15.68 40.22
N TRP A 726 -6.79 16.66 40.93
CA TRP A 726 -7.00 18.10 40.69
C TRP A 726 -6.60 18.55 39.28
N GLU A 727 -5.47 18.06 38.76
CA GLU A 727 -4.99 18.36 37.41
C GLU A 727 -5.95 17.86 36.32
N LYS A 728 -6.53 16.67 36.52
CA LYS A 728 -7.47 16.02 35.60
C LYS A 728 -8.89 16.62 35.60
N PHE A 729 -9.25 17.46 36.57
CA PHE A 729 -10.60 18.02 36.64
C PHE A 729 -10.93 18.93 35.45
N THR A 730 -12.12 18.75 34.89
CA THR A 730 -12.73 19.69 33.95
C THR A 730 -13.00 21.04 34.61
N GLY A 731 -13.21 22.10 33.81
CA GLY A 731 -13.58 23.42 34.34
C GLY A 731 -14.86 23.41 35.19
N GLU A 732 -15.82 22.53 34.86
CA GLU A 732 -17.03 22.34 35.68
C GLU A 732 -16.71 21.64 37.01
N GLN A 733 -15.91 20.57 36.98
CA GLN A 733 -15.49 19.87 38.19
C GLN A 733 -14.72 20.81 39.14
N LYS A 734 -13.79 21.61 38.63
CA LYS A 734 -13.10 22.64 39.43
C LYS A 734 -14.09 23.64 40.02
N ALA A 735 -15.04 24.15 39.23
CA ALA A 735 -16.07 25.07 39.74
C ALA A 735 -16.96 24.44 40.84
N ILE A 736 -17.29 23.15 40.75
CA ILE A 736 -18.04 22.41 41.78
C ILE A 736 -17.20 22.29 43.06
N VAL A 737 -15.94 21.86 42.94
CA VAL A 737 -15.01 21.70 44.06
C VAL A 737 -14.78 23.05 44.74
N HIS A 738 -14.47 24.13 43.99
CA HIS A 738 -14.41 25.49 44.55
C HIS A 738 -15.68 25.85 45.31
N LYS A 739 -16.87 25.67 44.71
CA LYS A 739 -18.12 26.03 45.38
C LYS A 739 -18.31 25.29 46.71
N ILE A 740 -17.96 24.01 46.78
CA ILE A 740 -17.98 23.20 48.01
C ILE A 740 -16.99 23.76 49.03
N TRP A 741 -15.74 23.97 48.65
CA TRP A 741 -14.69 24.35 49.59
C TRP A 741 -14.74 25.83 49.99
N SER A 742 -15.22 26.73 49.14
CA SER A 742 -15.54 28.12 49.51
C SER A 742 -16.68 28.18 50.53
N LEU A 743 -17.70 27.29 50.44
CA LEU A 743 -18.74 27.17 51.47
C LEU A 743 -18.14 26.71 52.81
N VAL A 744 -17.27 25.69 52.79
CA VAL A 744 -16.55 25.23 53.99
C VAL A 744 -15.66 26.33 54.57
N ALA A 745 -14.94 27.09 53.74
CA ALA A 745 -14.12 28.21 54.16
C ALA A 745 -14.96 29.36 54.77
N GLN A 746 -16.12 29.67 54.18
CA GLN A 746 -17.05 30.69 54.67
C GLN A 746 -17.61 30.33 56.06
N GLU A 747 -18.13 29.11 56.23
CA GLU A 747 -18.68 28.63 57.50
C GLU A 747 -17.60 28.53 58.61
N THR A 748 -16.36 28.23 58.23
CA THR A 748 -15.22 28.11 59.16
C THR A 748 -14.45 29.42 59.36
N LYS A 749 -14.83 30.50 58.66
CA LYS A 749 -14.17 31.82 58.65
C LYS A 749 -12.71 31.79 58.21
N LYS A 750 -12.33 30.83 57.35
CA LYS A 750 -11.02 30.76 56.69
C LYS A 750 -11.03 31.53 55.38
N LYS A 751 -9.85 31.92 54.91
CA LYS A 751 -9.66 32.47 53.55
C LYS A 751 -9.51 31.30 52.57
N ASP A 752 -10.23 31.33 51.46
CA ASP A 752 -10.05 30.35 50.39
C ASP A 752 -8.64 30.51 49.77
N GLN A 753 -7.93 29.39 49.67
CA GLN A 753 -6.56 29.27 49.13
C GLN A 753 -6.36 27.94 48.38
N LEU A 754 -7.44 27.26 47.96
CA LEU A 754 -7.37 25.90 47.41
C LEU A 754 -6.40 25.80 46.21
N ASP A 755 -6.53 26.71 45.24
CA ASP A 755 -5.64 26.78 44.07
C ASP A 755 -4.17 26.88 44.48
N THR A 756 -3.85 27.84 45.35
CA THR A 756 -2.47 28.12 45.79
C THR A 756 -1.84 26.89 46.45
N VAL A 757 -2.64 26.12 47.19
CA VAL A 757 -2.20 24.91 47.88
C VAL A 757 -1.93 23.75 46.89
N PHE A 758 -2.76 23.60 45.85
CA PHE A 758 -2.55 22.61 44.81
C PHE A 758 -1.44 23.00 43.80
N ASP A 759 -1.37 24.26 43.37
CA ASP A 759 -0.36 24.76 42.42
C ASP A 759 1.09 24.58 42.92
N ILE A 760 1.34 24.92 44.19
CA ILE A 760 2.68 24.73 44.80
C ILE A 760 3.04 23.24 44.84
N SER A 761 2.05 22.39 45.14
CA SER A 761 2.22 20.94 45.25
C SER A 761 2.38 20.27 43.89
N GLN A 762 1.68 20.72 42.85
CA GLN A 762 1.86 20.30 41.46
C GLN A 762 3.25 20.68 40.95
N LYS A 763 3.72 21.90 41.23
CA LYS A 763 5.07 22.33 40.87
C LYS A 763 6.13 21.46 41.56
N ALA A 764 5.96 21.15 42.83
CA ALA A 764 6.87 20.27 43.58
C ALA A 764 6.86 18.82 43.03
N LEU A 765 5.70 18.26 42.73
CA LEU A 765 5.56 16.91 42.15
C LEU A 765 6.20 16.84 40.75
N LYS A 766 5.90 17.81 39.89
CA LYS A 766 6.44 17.88 38.52
C LYS A 766 7.97 17.93 38.53
N THR A 767 8.58 18.77 39.36
CA THR A 767 10.05 18.83 39.49
C THR A 767 10.64 17.48 39.93
N LYS A 768 9.98 16.74 40.83
CA LYS A 768 10.46 15.41 41.28
C LYS A 768 10.30 14.33 40.21
N LEU A 769 9.21 14.34 39.44
CA LEU A 769 9.01 13.42 38.31
C LEU A 769 10.01 13.71 37.17
N GLU A 770 10.20 14.98 36.78
CA GLU A 770 11.23 15.37 35.80
C GLU A 770 12.64 14.95 36.23
N THR A 771 12.95 15.04 37.53
CA THR A 771 14.20 14.50 38.11
C THR A 771 14.30 12.99 37.96
N ASN A 772 13.21 12.26 38.19
CA ASN A 772 13.17 10.80 38.06
C ASN A 772 13.41 10.36 36.61
N ASP A 773 12.69 10.95 35.66
CA ASP A 773 12.76 10.63 34.23
C ASP A 773 14.15 10.92 33.64
N LYS A 774 14.79 12.02 34.07
CA LYS A 774 16.20 12.34 33.75
C LYS A 774 17.14 11.22 34.19
N VAL A 775 16.95 10.66 35.38
CA VAL A 775 17.81 9.59 35.92
C VAL A 775 17.54 8.25 35.23
N ILE A 776 16.26 7.88 35.02
CA ILE A 776 15.88 6.68 34.25
C ILE A 776 16.54 6.67 32.88
N THR A 777 16.39 7.77 32.14
CA THR A 777 16.92 7.89 30.77
C THR A 777 18.44 7.79 30.79
N CYS A 778 19.11 8.48 31.71
CA CYS A 778 20.57 8.42 31.87
C CYS A 778 21.09 7.00 32.20
N LEU A 779 20.43 6.28 33.11
CA LEU A 779 20.79 4.90 33.47
C LEU A 779 20.58 3.93 32.30
N ASN A 780 19.48 4.07 31.57
CA ASN A 780 19.16 3.23 30.42
C ASN A 780 20.03 3.51 29.19
N THR A 781 20.47 4.76 28.99
CA THR A 781 21.37 5.12 27.88
C THR A 781 22.80 4.70 28.16
N TYR A 782 23.36 5.08 29.31
CA TYR A 782 24.81 4.98 29.54
C TYR A 782 25.23 3.79 30.40
N CYS A 783 24.36 3.29 31.30
CA CYS A 783 24.75 2.32 32.33
C CYS A 783 24.29 0.87 32.04
N GLN A 784 24.04 0.50 30.78
CA GLN A 784 23.52 -0.82 30.43
C GLN A 784 24.40 -1.98 30.93
N GLU A 785 25.72 -1.80 30.93
CA GLU A 785 26.70 -2.82 31.36
C GLU A 785 27.14 -2.70 32.84
N ALA A 786 26.55 -1.79 33.62
CA ALA A 786 26.99 -1.55 35.00
C ALA A 786 26.57 -2.67 35.98
N ILE A 787 27.45 -3.06 36.92
CA ILE A 787 27.13 -4.11 37.91
C ILE A 787 25.91 -3.71 38.76
N ASP A 788 25.90 -2.45 39.18
CA ASP A 788 24.94 -1.88 40.12
C ASP A 788 23.75 -1.18 39.44
N LYS A 789 23.59 -1.30 38.11
CA LYS A 789 22.44 -0.73 37.39
C LYS A 789 21.12 -1.14 38.06
N LYS A 790 20.96 -2.43 38.35
CA LYS A 790 19.76 -2.97 39.00
C LYS A 790 19.49 -2.32 40.37
N LYS A 791 20.52 -2.03 41.16
CA LYS A 791 20.37 -1.31 42.45
C LYS A 791 19.77 0.08 42.21
N TYR A 792 20.22 0.78 41.18
CA TYR A 792 19.70 2.10 40.82
C TYR A 792 18.31 2.05 40.20
N ASP A 793 18.02 1.07 39.33
CA ASP A 793 16.68 0.82 38.78
C ASP A 793 15.67 0.51 39.92
N ASP A 794 16.05 -0.34 40.89
CA ASP A 794 15.23 -0.65 42.08
C ASP A 794 15.03 0.59 42.96
N LEU A 795 16.06 1.42 43.18
CA LEU A 795 15.95 2.68 43.94
C LEU A 795 15.01 3.69 43.26
N VAL A 796 15.12 3.83 41.93
CA VAL A 796 14.28 4.68 41.09
C VAL A 796 12.83 4.21 41.10
N LYS A 797 12.60 2.90 40.96
CA LYS A 797 11.27 2.30 41.01
C LYS A 797 10.62 2.52 42.38
N ASN A 798 11.32 2.19 43.46
CA ASN A 798 10.83 2.43 44.82
C ASN A 798 10.55 3.92 45.08
N TRP A 799 11.37 4.82 44.53
CA TRP A 799 11.14 6.26 44.64
C TRP A 799 9.91 6.71 43.83
N HIS A 800 9.66 6.11 42.66
CA HIS A 800 8.48 6.34 41.85
C HIS A 800 7.19 5.87 42.56
N GLU A 801 7.19 4.65 43.10
CA GLU A 801 6.04 4.06 43.80
C GLU A 801 5.62 4.88 45.04
N ARG A 802 6.57 5.56 45.70
CA ARG A 802 6.26 6.49 46.81
C ARG A 802 5.41 7.69 46.36
N PHE A 803 5.46 8.11 45.09
CA PHE A 803 4.55 9.15 44.58
C PHE A 803 3.08 8.71 44.53
N GLU A 804 2.77 7.41 44.56
CA GLU A 804 1.37 6.95 44.58
C GLU A 804 0.73 7.07 45.98
N TYR A 805 1.51 6.89 47.05
CA TYR A 805 0.99 6.63 48.40
C TYR A 805 1.46 7.61 49.48
N GLU A 806 2.50 8.41 49.24
CA GLU A 806 3.04 9.37 50.21
C GLU A 806 2.70 10.83 49.90
N ASN A 807 2.88 11.67 50.92
CA ASN A 807 2.82 13.12 50.81
C ASN A 807 3.97 13.63 49.91
N ILE A 808 3.66 14.47 48.92
CA ILE A 808 4.66 15.04 47.99
C ILE A 808 5.87 15.66 48.72
N TYR A 809 5.65 16.29 49.88
CA TYR A 809 6.70 16.94 50.65
C TYR A 809 7.54 15.99 51.54
N SER A 810 7.10 14.74 51.77
CA SER A 810 7.89 13.72 52.49
C SER A 810 8.75 12.83 51.59
N ILE A 811 8.57 12.92 50.27
CA ILE A 811 9.29 12.10 49.28
C ILE A 811 10.62 12.79 48.92
N ASP A 812 11.63 12.63 49.77
CA ASP A 812 12.99 13.10 49.47
C ASP A 812 13.68 12.23 48.41
N ILE A 813 14.65 12.82 47.69
CA ILE A 813 15.50 12.09 46.73
C ILE A 813 16.40 11.11 47.53
N PRO A 814 16.44 9.81 47.20
CA PRO A 814 17.35 8.86 47.83
C PRO A 814 18.82 9.35 47.81
N PRO A 815 19.59 9.19 48.90
CA PRO A 815 20.98 9.67 48.97
C PRO A 815 21.87 9.14 47.85
N ASP A 816 21.71 7.85 47.49
CA ASP A 816 22.46 7.23 46.40
C ASP A 816 22.15 7.87 45.03
N LEU A 817 20.88 8.19 44.76
CA LEU A 817 20.46 8.90 43.55
C LEU A 817 20.95 10.35 43.51
N SER A 818 21.17 10.96 44.68
CA SER A 818 21.65 12.35 44.78
C SER A 818 23.09 12.52 44.25
N ASN A 819 23.89 11.45 44.21
CA ASN A 819 25.23 11.44 43.61
C ASN A 819 25.20 11.33 42.08
N ILE A 820 24.20 10.64 41.53
CA ILE A 820 24.02 10.47 40.07
C ILE A 820 23.25 11.64 39.46
N PHE A 821 22.31 12.23 40.19
CA PHE A 821 21.41 13.25 39.65
C PHE A 821 22.10 14.44 38.94
N PRO A 822 23.20 15.05 39.46
CA PRO A 822 23.89 16.12 38.75
C PRO A 822 24.50 15.69 37.40
N LEU A 823 24.95 14.43 37.30
CA LEU A 823 25.45 13.85 36.06
C LEU A 823 24.30 13.54 35.10
N ALA A 824 23.19 13.01 35.61
CA ALA A 824 21.99 12.76 34.81
C ALA A 824 21.38 14.07 34.26
N GLU A 825 21.32 15.13 35.06
CA GLU A 825 20.85 16.44 34.60
C GLU A 825 21.72 17.01 33.48
N ARG A 826 23.04 16.78 33.53
CA ARG A 826 23.97 17.23 32.48
C ARG A 826 23.98 16.33 31.24
N LEU A 827 23.89 15.01 31.40
CA LEU A 827 24.02 14.03 30.31
C LEU A 827 22.72 13.73 29.58
N ASN A 828 21.56 13.86 30.25
CA ASN A 828 20.26 13.50 29.67
C ASN A 828 19.87 14.32 28.42
N PRO A 829 20.11 15.64 28.31
CA PRO A 829 19.76 16.42 27.11
C PRO A 829 20.39 15.91 25.81
N TYR A 830 21.46 15.14 25.90
CA TYR A 830 22.21 14.60 24.75
C TYR A 830 21.97 13.11 24.54
N ALA A 831 21.24 12.42 25.42
CA ALA A 831 21.06 10.97 25.40
C ALA A 831 20.51 10.44 24.05
N THR A 832 19.72 11.24 23.34
CA THR A 832 19.14 10.91 22.03
C THR A 832 19.89 11.52 20.83
N ALA A 833 20.97 12.29 21.04
CA ALA A 833 21.74 12.89 19.96
C ALA A 833 22.69 11.85 19.33
N ILE A 834 22.49 11.54 18.04
CA ILE A 834 23.17 10.44 17.34
C ILE A 834 24.68 10.74 17.23
N ALA A 835 25.02 11.97 16.87
CA ALA A 835 26.38 12.51 16.86
C ALA A 835 27.14 12.30 18.18
N TRP A 836 26.46 12.51 19.32
CA TRP A 836 27.04 12.29 20.64
C TRP A 836 27.26 10.81 20.93
N GLN A 837 26.25 9.96 20.68
CA GLN A 837 26.37 8.52 20.91
C GLN A 837 27.47 7.89 20.06
N ALA A 838 27.56 8.24 18.77
CA ALA A 838 28.60 7.74 17.88
C ALA A 838 30.01 8.15 18.34
N TYR A 839 30.19 9.39 18.81
CA TYR A 839 31.45 9.86 19.37
C TYR A 839 31.80 9.15 20.69
N LEU A 840 30.82 8.99 21.59
CA LEU A 840 30.98 8.28 22.86
C LEU A 840 31.44 6.82 22.63
N ASP A 841 30.75 6.11 21.75
CA ASP A 841 31.10 4.75 21.32
C ASP A 841 32.53 4.65 20.78
N GLN A 842 32.93 5.61 19.93
CA GLN A 842 34.27 5.66 19.34
C GLN A 842 35.34 5.82 20.41
N GLN A 843 35.12 6.68 21.41
CA GLN A 843 36.06 6.89 22.52
C GLN A 843 36.10 5.72 23.50
N ILE A 844 34.96 5.06 23.78
CA ILE A 844 34.94 3.85 24.60
C ILE A 844 35.73 2.73 23.91
N LYS A 845 35.56 2.55 22.60
CA LYS A 845 36.29 1.56 21.78
C LYS A 845 37.79 1.87 21.71
N SER A 846 38.19 3.15 21.57
CA SER A 846 39.60 3.55 21.51
C SER A 846 40.33 3.33 22.84
N ASP A 847 39.71 3.73 23.96
CA ASP A 847 40.22 3.48 25.32
C ASP A 847 40.38 1.98 25.60
N ASN A 848 39.39 1.17 25.25
CA ASN A 848 39.43 -0.27 25.48
C ASN A 848 40.56 -0.94 24.66
N LYS A 849 40.79 -0.48 23.43
CA LYS A 849 41.93 -0.91 22.60
C LYS A 849 43.28 -0.49 23.19
N ASN A 850 43.38 0.72 23.75
CA ASN A 850 44.60 1.17 24.42
C ASN A 850 44.89 0.35 25.70
N ARG A 851 43.85 -0.05 26.44
CA ARG A 851 43.97 -0.96 27.60
C ARG A 851 44.39 -2.38 27.22
N SER A 852 43.95 -2.90 26.07
CA SER A 852 44.37 -4.25 25.62
C SER A 852 45.83 -4.28 25.17
N ILE A 853 46.30 -3.25 24.45
CA ILE A 853 47.71 -3.11 24.03
C ILE A 853 48.62 -3.01 25.25
N GLY A 854 48.27 -2.21 26.26
CA GLY A 854 49.04 -2.07 27.51
C GLY A 854 49.13 -3.33 28.38
N ARG A 855 48.32 -4.37 28.11
CA ARG A 855 48.44 -5.70 28.76
C ARG A 855 49.30 -6.68 27.94
N GLN A 856 49.57 -6.43 26.66
CA GLN A 856 50.41 -7.30 25.83
C GLN A 856 51.91 -7.17 26.15
N ASP A 857 52.41 -5.94 26.39
CA ASP A 857 53.82 -5.67 26.74
C ASP A 857 54.28 -6.30 28.08
N LEU A 858 53.35 -6.81 28.89
CA LEU A 858 53.64 -7.51 30.15
C LEU A 858 53.58 -9.04 30.06
N ARG A 859 53.21 -9.63 28.91
CA ARG A 859 53.19 -11.10 28.72
C ARG A 859 54.47 -11.67 28.11
N GLU A 860 55.16 -10.94 27.22
CA GLU A 860 56.41 -11.42 26.59
C GLU A 860 57.53 -11.86 27.58
N PRO A 861 57.68 -11.28 28.80
CA PRO A 861 58.69 -11.75 29.75
C PRO A 861 58.37 -13.10 30.41
N ILE A 862 57.08 -13.47 30.50
CA ILE A 862 56.63 -14.63 31.28
C ILE A 862 56.60 -15.90 30.40
N GLU A 863 56.15 -15.78 29.15
CA GLU A 863 56.14 -16.92 28.21
C GLU A 863 57.55 -17.41 27.83
N ARG A 864 58.58 -16.55 27.95
CA ARG A 864 60.00 -16.94 27.84
C ARG A 864 60.59 -17.62 29.08
N GLN A 865 59.91 -17.61 30.23
CA GLN A 865 60.36 -18.31 31.45
C GLN A 865 59.67 -19.67 31.66
N LEU A 866 58.58 -19.94 30.94
CA LEU A 866 57.83 -21.20 31.00
C LEU A 866 58.16 -22.17 29.85
N SER A 867 59.13 -21.84 29.00
CA SER A 867 59.51 -22.63 27.82
C SER A 867 60.82 -23.43 27.95
N GLU A 868 61.48 -23.41 29.12
CA GLU A 868 62.71 -24.19 29.39
C GLU A 868 62.54 -25.37 30.38
N GLU A 869 61.37 -25.53 31.02
CA GLU A 869 61.09 -26.66 31.92
C GLU A 869 59.69 -27.26 31.68
N MET A 870 59.56 -28.25 30.79
CA MET A 870 58.63 -29.39 30.92
C MET A 870 58.88 -30.46 29.85
N ASP A 871 58.95 -31.72 30.26
CA ASP A 871 59.23 -32.89 29.42
C ASP A 871 58.11 -33.25 28.44
N ASP A 872 58.49 -33.87 27.31
CA ASP A 872 57.62 -34.65 26.43
C ASP A 872 56.99 -35.84 27.21
N ASP A 873 55.67 -35.80 27.46
CA ASP A 873 54.75 -36.97 27.41
C ASP A 873 53.31 -36.66 27.89
N THR A 874 52.71 -35.52 27.52
CA THR A 874 51.26 -35.30 27.81
C THR A 874 50.50 -34.46 26.77
N TRP A 875 50.75 -34.70 25.49
CA TRP A 875 49.90 -34.18 24.41
C TRP A 875 48.79 -35.18 24.05
N LEU A 876 47.59 -34.97 24.60
CA LEU A 876 46.28 -35.32 24.00
C LEU A 876 45.11 -35.05 24.98
N GLN A 877 44.76 -33.78 25.15
CA GLN A 877 43.39 -33.36 25.50
C GLN A 877 43.19 -31.88 25.13
N GLU A 878 43.08 -31.62 23.83
CA GLU A 878 42.61 -30.32 23.33
C GLU A 878 41.16 -30.11 23.76
N LYS A 879 40.98 -29.42 24.89
CA LYS A 879 39.70 -28.82 25.25
C LYS A 879 39.68 -27.44 24.60
N THR A 880 38.91 -27.31 23.52
CA THR A 880 38.66 -26.03 22.83
C THR A 880 37.93 -25.05 23.76
N LEU A 881 38.72 -24.32 24.56
CA LEU A 881 38.29 -23.08 25.20
C LEU A 881 38.01 -22.07 24.09
N SER A 882 36.76 -21.63 23.96
CA SER A 882 36.40 -20.62 22.97
C SER A 882 37.08 -19.29 23.29
N SER A 883 37.34 -18.50 22.25
CA SER A 883 38.00 -17.20 22.37
C SER A 883 37.22 -16.17 23.21
N ASP A 884 35.96 -16.47 23.53
CA ASP A 884 35.04 -15.59 24.26
C ASP A 884 35.28 -15.58 25.78
N GLU A 885 35.71 -16.70 26.39
CA GLU A 885 35.94 -16.72 27.86
C GLU A 885 37.11 -15.81 28.29
N ILE A 886 38.12 -15.63 27.43
CA ILE A 886 39.31 -14.82 27.74
C ILE A 886 39.03 -13.30 27.64
N LEU A 887 37.98 -12.89 26.92
CA LEU A 887 37.55 -11.49 26.83
C LEU A 887 36.59 -11.04 27.97
N SER A 888 36.10 -11.97 28.78
CA SER A 888 35.07 -11.72 29.81
C SER A 888 35.54 -10.99 31.08
N THR A 889 36.86 -10.75 31.24
CA THR A 889 37.43 -9.99 32.38
C THR A 889 37.57 -8.49 32.09
N THR A 890 36.59 -7.92 31.39
CA THR A 890 36.30 -6.48 31.51
C THR A 890 35.94 -6.20 32.97
N GLU A 891 36.70 -5.30 33.60
CA GLU A 891 36.36 -4.74 34.92
C GLU A 891 34.99 -4.07 34.80
N LYS A 892 33.92 -4.78 35.20
CA LYS A 892 32.56 -4.26 35.15
C LYS A 892 32.50 -3.01 36.04
N LEU A 893 32.17 -1.87 35.44
CA LEU A 893 32.18 -0.58 36.13
C LEU A 893 30.86 -0.35 36.87
N GLU A 894 30.90 0.46 37.92
CA GLU A 894 29.70 0.96 38.60
C GLU A 894 29.09 2.14 37.83
N CYS A 895 27.77 2.33 37.91
CA CYS A 895 27.01 3.40 37.25
C CYS A 895 27.67 4.77 37.43
N LEU A 896 28.06 5.12 38.66
CA LEU A 896 28.67 6.42 38.95
C LEU A 896 29.98 6.63 38.16
N ASN A 897 30.81 5.59 38.05
CA ASN A 897 32.07 5.65 37.30
C ASN A 897 31.84 5.75 35.78
N ILE A 898 30.81 5.06 35.26
CA ILE A 898 30.42 5.15 33.84
C ILE A 898 29.91 6.55 33.51
N LEU A 899 29.04 7.13 34.34
CA LEU A 899 28.50 8.47 34.13
C LEU A 899 29.57 9.56 34.28
N GLN A 900 30.49 9.45 35.22
CA GLN A 900 31.64 10.35 35.32
C GLN A 900 32.56 10.25 34.09
N ARG A 901 32.74 9.04 33.52
CA ARG A 901 33.49 8.84 32.28
C ARG A 901 32.76 9.45 31.08
N ALA A 902 31.45 9.24 30.94
CA ALA A 902 30.64 9.84 29.90
C ALA A 902 30.65 11.37 29.97
N ASP A 903 30.53 11.96 31.17
CA ASP A 903 30.63 13.41 31.39
C ASP A 903 32.00 13.97 30.98
N LYS A 904 33.09 13.24 31.26
CA LYS A 904 34.43 13.62 30.79
C LYS A 904 34.53 13.57 29.26
N ILE A 905 34.03 12.51 28.62
CA ILE A 905 34.02 12.39 27.14
C ILE A 905 33.15 13.49 26.51
N LEU A 906 32.07 13.92 27.19
CA LEU A 906 31.23 15.03 26.75
C LEU A 906 31.98 16.37 26.79
N GLN A 907 32.82 16.60 27.81
CA GLN A 907 33.69 17.77 27.88
C GLN A 907 34.74 17.79 26.76
N ASP A 908 35.24 16.62 26.35
CA ASP A 908 36.16 16.51 25.21
C ASP A 908 35.42 16.76 23.87
N PHE A 909 34.18 16.29 23.73
CA PHE A 909 33.31 16.56 22.58
C PHE A 909 32.96 18.05 22.45
N GLU A 910 32.57 18.70 23.57
CA GLU A 910 32.34 20.15 23.66
C GLU A 910 33.58 20.96 23.21
N GLN A 911 34.78 20.51 23.62
CA GLN A 911 36.04 21.13 23.20
C GLN A 911 36.33 20.94 21.71
N ILE A 912 36.02 19.78 21.13
CA ILE A 912 36.18 19.52 19.69
C ILE A 912 35.24 20.41 18.88
N LEU A 913 33.95 20.44 19.21
CA LEU A 913 32.97 21.32 18.54
C LEU A 913 33.37 22.80 18.66
N THR A 914 33.80 23.23 19.86
CA THR A 914 34.31 24.59 20.09
C THR A 914 35.57 24.88 19.27
N ARG A 915 36.47 23.91 19.09
CA ARG A 915 37.70 24.04 18.29
C ARG A 915 37.36 24.16 16.80
N ILE A 916 36.48 23.30 16.30
CA ILE A 916 35.96 23.32 14.93
C ILE A 916 35.44 24.72 14.57
N CYS A 917 34.59 25.29 15.42
CA CYS A 917 34.02 26.61 15.15
C CYS A 917 35.03 27.76 15.25
N LYS A 918 36.05 27.65 16.12
CA LYS A 918 37.12 28.66 16.23
C LYS A 918 38.14 28.59 15.09
N GLN A 919 38.35 27.41 14.51
CA GLN A 919 39.34 27.14 13.47
C GLN A 919 38.69 26.84 12.10
N GLY A 920 37.46 27.32 11.85
CA GLY A 920 36.71 27.08 10.61
C GLY A 920 37.39 27.59 9.31
N ASP A 921 38.39 28.45 9.44
CA ASP A 921 39.30 28.91 8.37
C ASP A 921 40.36 27.86 7.98
N GLN A 922 40.55 26.81 8.79
CA GLN A 922 41.63 25.81 8.66
C GLN A 922 41.10 24.36 8.64
N ILE A 923 39.82 24.15 8.95
CA ILE A 923 39.22 22.82 9.11
C ILE A 923 38.37 22.48 7.87
N PRO A 924 38.67 21.37 7.15
CA PRO A 924 37.82 20.86 6.08
C PRO A 924 36.51 20.34 6.64
N ILE A 925 35.45 20.37 5.83
CA ILE A 925 34.11 19.98 6.27
C ILE A 925 34.02 18.47 6.59
N GLU A 926 34.88 17.65 6.00
CA GLU A 926 35.02 16.22 6.33
C GLU A 926 35.10 15.99 7.85
N ASN A 927 35.90 16.78 8.57
CA ASN A 927 36.06 16.69 10.02
C ASN A 927 34.80 17.07 10.81
N ILE A 928 33.86 17.79 10.20
CA ILE A 928 32.54 18.11 10.78
C ILE A 928 31.57 16.97 10.46
N LEU A 929 31.55 16.48 9.23
CA LEU A 929 30.68 15.38 8.80
C LEU A 929 30.99 14.07 9.55
N HIS A 930 32.26 13.80 9.87
CA HIS A 930 32.65 12.67 10.74
C HIS A 930 32.05 12.73 12.16
N LEU A 931 31.59 13.90 12.64
CA LEU A 931 30.87 14.01 13.91
C LEU A 931 29.35 13.80 13.77
N PHE A 932 28.80 13.87 12.55
CA PHE A 932 27.38 13.71 12.25
C PHE A 932 27.19 12.54 11.29
N PRO A 933 27.19 11.29 11.80
CA PRO A 933 27.16 10.09 10.96
C PRO A 933 25.87 9.95 10.12
N ASP A 934 24.78 10.58 10.57
CA ASP A 934 23.56 10.78 9.77
C ASP A 934 23.31 12.28 9.53
N ILE A 935 23.61 12.73 8.31
CA ILE A 935 23.41 14.12 7.88
C ILE A 935 21.93 14.52 7.77
N GLY A 936 21.00 13.56 7.68
CA GLY A 936 19.56 13.81 7.69
C GLY A 936 19.06 14.27 9.06
N GLN A 937 19.61 13.68 10.13
CA GLN A 937 19.29 13.97 11.53
C GLN A 937 20.19 15.04 12.16
N ALA A 938 21.30 15.42 11.52
CA ALA A 938 22.28 16.37 12.05
C ALA A 938 21.71 17.74 12.52
N GLU A 939 20.60 18.21 11.96
CA GLU A 939 19.92 19.44 12.45
C GLU A 939 19.20 19.23 13.80
N ASN A 940 18.65 18.04 14.02
CA ASN A 940 18.05 17.64 15.30
C ASN A 940 19.16 17.46 16.35
N ASP A 941 20.25 16.77 15.99
CA ASP A 941 21.43 16.66 16.85
C ASP A 941 22.02 18.03 17.21
N LEU A 942 22.17 18.95 16.24
CA LEU A 942 22.66 20.31 16.53
C LEU A 942 21.72 21.08 17.48
N THR A 943 20.41 20.84 17.38
CA THR A 943 19.41 21.43 18.29
C THR A 943 19.59 20.89 19.71
N LEU A 944 19.76 19.57 19.87
CA LEU A 944 20.04 18.94 21.17
C LEU A 944 21.39 19.38 21.74
N LEU A 945 22.42 19.55 20.91
CA LEU A 945 23.76 19.98 21.29
C LEU A 945 23.90 21.50 21.51
N THR A 946 22.90 22.30 21.15
CA THR A 946 22.92 23.76 21.29
C THR A 946 23.30 24.26 22.70
N PRO A 947 22.90 23.63 23.82
CA PRO A 947 23.31 24.06 25.17
C PRO A 947 24.81 23.90 25.47
N LEU A 948 25.54 23.05 24.75
CA LEU A 948 27.01 22.92 24.84
C LEU A 948 27.74 23.99 24.04
N LEU A 949 27.06 24.64 23.10
CA LEU A 949 27.67 25.53 22.12
C LEU A 949 27.50 26.99 22.51
N LYS A 950 28.54 27.79 22.27
CA LYS A 950 28.41 29.25 22.38
C LYS A 950 27.48 29.76 21.27
N LYS A 951 26.63 30.73 21.58
CA LYS A 951 25.70 31.33 20.60
C LYS A 951 26.40 31.84 19.33
N GLU A 952 27.66 32.27 19.44
CA GLU A 952 28.53 32.71 18.34
C GLU A 952 28.94 31.59 17.39
N THR A 953 28.98 30.33 17.85
CA THR A 953 29.49 29.18 17.09
C THR A 953 28.40 28.37 16.38
N LEU A 954 27.14 28.51 16.83
CA LEU A 954 25.98 27.80 16.27
C LEU A 954 25.71 28.10 14.78
N PRO A 955 25.81 29.37 14.28
CA PRO A 955 25.48 29.69 12.89
C PRO A 955 26.38 28.99 11.87
N LEU A 956 27.66 28.81 12.18
CA LEU A 956 28.62 28.14 11.29
C LEU A 956 28.22 26.67 11.06
N LEU A 957 27.97 25.92 12.14
CA LEU A 957 27.58 24.52 12.06
C LEU A 957 26.22 24.36 11.37
N HIS A 958 25.24 25.22 11.71
CA HIS A 958 23.93 25.20 11.06
C HIS A 958 24.03 25.47 9.56
N SER A 959 24.84 26.45 9.13
CA SER A 959 25.07 26.73 7.70
C SER A 959 25.62 25.50 6.97
N ILE A 960 26.60 24.81 7.58
CA ILE A 960 27.29 23.67 6.97
C ILE A 960 26.37 22.46 6.90
N ILE A 961 25.67 22.13 7.99
CA ILE A 961 24.75 20.99 8.05
C ILE A 961 23.57 21.19 7.08
N SER A 962 22.92 22.36 7.10
CA SER A 962 21.80 22.65 6.19
C SER A 962 22.22 22.69 4.72
N PHE A 963 23.45 23.14 4.42
CA PHE A 963 24.03 23.00 3.08
C PHE A 963 24.18 21.52 2.70
N TRP A 964 24.81 20.70 3.53
CA TRP A 964 25.11 19.31 3.20
C TRP A 964 23.85 18.45 3.05
N LYS A 965 22.89 18.61 3.97
CA LYS A 965 21.56 18.00 3.89
C LYS A 965 20.84 18.31 2.57
N ASN A 966 21.04 19.51 2.01
CA ASN A 966 20.39 19.97 0.79
C ASN A 966 21.33 20.01 -0.45
N ARG A 967 22.57 19.50 -0.36
CA ARG A 967 23.64 19.75 -1.34
C ARG A 967 23.24 19.39 -2.77
N ASN A 968 22.59 18.25 -2.96
CA ASN A 968 22.16 17.81 -4.29
C ASN A 968 21.08 18.75 -4.86
N ARG A 969 20.07 19.13 -4.06
CA ARG A 969 19.04 20.10 -4.46
C ARG A 969 19.64 21.45 -4.81
N ILE A 970 20.54 21.97 -3.99
CA ILE A 970 21.26 23.24 -4.21
C ILE A 970 22.10 23.17 -5.49
N ARG A 971 22.81 22.06 -5.74
CA ARG A 971 23.59 21.83 -6.96
C ARG A 971 22.72 21.83 -8.21
N TYR A 972 21.57 21.14 -8.20
CA TYR A 972 20.65 21.15 -9.33
C TYR A 972 20.02 22.54 -9.54
N ILE A 973 19.66 23.29 -8.49
CA ILE A 973 19.20 24.69 -8.61
C ILE A 973 20.27 25.56 -9.26
N CYS A 974 21.52 25.47 -8.82
CA CYS A 974 22.62 26.24 -9.40
C CYS A 974 22.90 25.85 -10.86
N MET A 975 22.87 24.55 -11.16
CA MET A 975 23.00 24.06 -12.54
C MET A 975 21.85 24.58 -13.41
N GLY A 976 20.62 24.57 -12.91
CA GLY A 976 19.45 25.09 -13.63
C GLY A 976 19.51 26.59 -13.90
N ILE A 977 20.02 27.40 -12.96
CA ILE A 977 20.25 28.83 -13.17
C ILE A 977 21.38 29.06 -14.19
N ILE A 978 22.47 28.29 -14.14
CA ILE A 978 23.55 28.33 -15.15
C ILE A 978 22.99 27.97 -16.53
N ASN A 979 22.24 26.87 -16.62
CA ASN A 979 21.56 26.38 -17.83
C ASN A 979 20.60 27.41 -18.42
N LEU A 980 19.79 28.07 -17.59
CA LEU A 980 18.92 29.16 -18.02
C LEU A 980 19.72 30.36 -18.56
N SER A 981 20.85 30.69 -17.93
CA SER A 981 21.71 31.81 -18.36
C SER A 981 22.36 31.60 -19.73
N THR A 982 22.48 30.35 -20.21
CA THR A 982 22.96 30.10 -21.59
C THR A 982 21.89 30.39 -22.64
N LYS A 983 20.61 30.42 -22.24
CA LYS A 983 19.46 30.67 -23.12
C LYS A 983 18.99 32.13 -23.10
N ILE A 984 19.25 32.86 -22.00
CA ILE A 984 18.77 34.24 -21.80
C ILE A 984 19.92 35.18 -21.45
N SER A 985 20.02 36.28 -22.19
CA SER A 985 20.92 37.41 -21.87
C SER A 985 20.66 37.93 -20.46
N SER A 986 21.54 37.57 -19.53
CA SER A 986 21.33 37.76 -18.08
C SER A 986 22.65 38.11 -17.37
N ASN A 987 22.56 39.00 -16.38
CA ASN A 987 23.69 39.41 -15.54
C ASN A 987 23.69 38.60 -14.23
N ILE A 988 23.91 37.28 -14.35
CA ILE A 988 23.98 36.36 -13.22
C ILE A 988 25.45 36.07 -12.91
N ASP A 989 25.84 36.03 -11.63
CA ASP A 989 27.20 35.67 -11.22
C ASP A 989 27.43 34.15 -11.34
N LEU A 990 27.83 33.73 -12.54
CA LEU A 990 28.15 32.33 -12.84
C LEU A 990 29.37 31.83 -12.07
N ASN A 991 30.27 32.70 -11.62
CA ASN A 991 31.44 32.30 -10.82
C ASN A 991 31.01 31.94 -9.40
N PHE A 992 30.10 32.72 -8.81
CA PHE A 992 29.46 32.37 -7.55
C PHE A 992 28.74 31.01 -7.63
N LEU A 993 27.87 30.80 -8.63
CA LEU A 993 27.12 29.55 -8.80
C LEU A 993 28.06 28.33 -8.98
N ARG A 994 29.13 28.49 -9.77
CA ARG A 994 30.17 27.46 -9.93
C ARG A 994 30.93 27.19 -8.64
N SER A 995 31.21 28.22 -7.83
CA SER A 995 31.88 28.06 -6.54
C SER A 995 31.02 27.26 -5.54
N LEU A 996 29.70 27.50 -5.50
CA LEU A 996 28.77 26.74 -4.65
C LEU A 996 28.61 25.29 -5.15
N TYR A 997 28.55 25.08 -6.46
CA TYR A 997 28.53 23.73 -7.05
C TYR A 997 29.80 22.93 -6.72
N ALA A 998 30.96 23.59 -6.73
CA ALA A 998 32.26 22.98 -6.46
C ALA A 998 32.50 22.57 -5.00
N ILE A 999 31.65 22.96 -4.04
CA ILE A 999 31.84 22.60 -2.62
C ILE A 999 31.84 21.07 -2.43
N ASP A 1000 32.88 20.60 -1.76
CA ASP A 1000 33.18 19.21 -1.42
C ASP A 1000 33.65 19.08 0.03
N GLU A 1001 33.97 17.85 0.46
CA GLU A 1001 34.37 17.55 1.85
C GLU A 1001 35.70 18.22 2.24
N GLN A 1002 36.58 18.47 1.27
CA GLN A 1002 37.88 19.12 1.47
C GLN A 1002 37.79 20.65 1.50
N THR A 1003 36.65 21.22 1.09
CA THR A 1003 36.38 22.65 1.19
C THR A 1003 36.41 23.10 2.65
N LEU A 1004 36.99 24.27 2.91
CA LEU A 1004 37.10 24.81 4.27
C LEU A 1004 35.74 25.25 4.82
N SER A 1005 35.49 24.95 6.09
CA SER A 1005 34.20 25.14 6.77
C SER A 1005 33.61 26.55 6.61
N LYS A 1006 34.44 27.58 6.78
CA LYS A 1006 34.02 29.00 6.61
C LYS A 1006 33.75 29.40 5.15
N ILE A 1007 34.44 28.78 4.19
CA ILE A 1007 34.16 29.00 2.76
C ILE A 1007 32.79 28.42 2.42
N CYS A 1008 32.47 27.22 2.92
CA CYS A 1008 31.14 26.62 2.74
C CYS A 1008 30.05 27.47 3.39
N SER A 1009 30.16 27.81 4.68
CA SER A 1009 29.15 28.63 5.36
C SER A 1009 28.95 30.00 4.69
N SER A 1010 30.02 30.72 4.36
CA SER A 1010 29.89 32.04 3.72
C SER A 1010 29.39 31.99 2.27
N THR A 1011 29.66 30.91 1.53
CA THR A 1011 29.11 30.72 0.18
C THR A 1011 27.65 30.27 0.24
N TYR A 1012 27.28 29.44 1.22
CA TYR A 1012 25.90 29.04 1.45
C TYR A 1012 25.02 30.19 1.95
N GLU A 1013 25.46 31.00 2.92
CA GLU A 1013 24.68 32.17 3.35
C GLU A 1013 24.50 33.19 2.21
N LYS A 1014 25.49 33.36 1.31
CA LYS A 1014 25.29 34.11 0.06
C LYS A 1014 24.23 33.48 -0.84
N TYR A 1015 24.16 32.16 -0.96
CA TYR A 1015 23.09 31.46 -1.70
C TYR A 1015 21.73 31.73 -1.04
N ARG A 1016 21.66 31.71 0.29
CA ARG A 1016 20.42 31.98 1.02
C ARG A 1016 19.93 33.42 0.79
N GLU A 1017 20.83 34.39 0.85
CA GLU A 1017 20.49 35.81 0.64
C GLU A 1017 20.20 36.19 -0.80
N GLN A 1018 20.92 35.61 -1.77
CA GLN A 1018 20.81 36.00 -3.18
C GLN A 1018 19.79 35.17 -3.96
N ILE A 1019 19.50 33.93 -3.53
CA ILE A 1019 18.65 32.98 -4.27
C ILE A 1019 17.49 32.50 -3.39
N GLU A 1020 17.76 31.80 -2.28
CA GLU A 1020 16.72 31.14 -1.47
C GLU A 1020 15.64 32.11 -0.96
N LYS A 1021 16.06 33.24 -0.33
CA LYS A 1021 15.14 34.26 0.20
C LYS A 1021 14.46 35.11 -0.89
N LYS A 1022 14.96 35.09 -2.13
CA LYS A 1022 14.42 35.90 -3.24
C LYS A 1022 13.48 35.14 -4.16
N CYS A 1023 13.51 33.81 -4.13
CA CYS A 1023 12.69 32.96 -5.00
C CYS A 1023 11.56 32.29 -4.20
N SER A 1024 10.37 32.19 -4.78
CA SER A 1024 9.34 31.31 -4.23
C SER A 1024 9.77 29.83 -4.33
N ASN A 1025 9.23 28.95 -3.48
CA ASN A 1025 9.56 27.52 -3.55
C ASN A 1025 9.17 26.89 -4.91
N ASN A 1026 8.19 27.46 -5.61
CA ASN A 1026 7.84 27.07 -6.97
C ASN A 1026 8.97 27.41 -7.96
N ILE A 1027 9.56 28.60 -7.88
CA ILE A 1027 10.70 29.00 -8.72
C ILE A 1027 11.97 28.19 -8.37
N LEU A 1028 12.22 27.90 -7.09
CA LEU A 1028 13.32 26.99 -6.71
C LEU A 1028 13.08 25.56 -7.23
N THR A 1029 11.83 25.12 -7.35
CA THR A 1029 11.47 23.82 -7.95
C THR A 1029 11.66 23.84 -9.47
N LEU A 1030 11.29 24.94 -10.14
CA LEU A 1030 11.56 25.15 -11.57
C LEU A 1030 13.06 25.10 -11.86
N PHE A 1031 13.88 25.85 -11.11
CA PHE A 1031 15.34 25.83 -11.27
C PHE A 1031 15.96 24.47 -10.93
N PHE A 1032 15.42 23.73 -9.95
CA PHE A 1032 15.83 22.35 -9.72
C PHE A 1032 15.61 21.48 -10.96
N TYR A 1033 14.43 21.50 -11.57
CA TYR A 1033 14.13 20.73 -12.78
C TYR A 1033 14.95 21.19 -14.01
N TYR A 1034 15.23 22.49 -14.16
CA TYR A 1034 16.15 23.00 -15.19
C TYR A 1034 17.57 22.43 -15.09
N GLY A 1035 18.00 22.04 -13.89
CA GLY A 1035 19.30 21.42 -13.64
C GLY A 1035 19.28 19.89 -13.67
N SER A 1036 18.24 19.26 -13.12
CA SER A 1036 18.13 17.79 -13.03
C SER A 1036 17.56 17.14 -14.30
N SER A 1037 16.80 17.89 -15.10
CA SER A 1037 16.11 17.42 -16.31
C SER A 1037 16.35 18.35 -17.50
N TRP A 1038 17.61 18.77 -17.72
CA TRP A 1038 17.98 19.70 -18.81
C TRP A 1038 17.42 19.29 -20.18
N ASP A 1039 17.47 18.00 -20.52
CA ASP A 1039 16.99 17.44 -21.80
C ASP A 1039 15.49 17.67 -22.07
N LEU A 1040 14.68 17.93 -21.02
CA LEU A 1040 13.28 18.33 -21.12
C LEU A 1040 13.18 19.78 -21.61
N PHE A 1041 13.91 20.69 -20.98
CA PHE A 1041 13.90 22.11 -21.32
C PHE A 1041 14.60 22.40 -22.64
N ASP A 1042 15.67 21.68 -22.96
CA ASP A 1042 16.28 21.72 -24.29
C ASP A 1042 15.28 21.32 -25.38
N PHE A 1043 14.53 20.25 -25.16
CA PHE A 1043 13.50 19.82 -26.10
C PHE A 1043 12.32 20.80 -26.20
N LEU A 1044 11.78 21.27 -25.08
CA LEU A 1044 10.70 22.28 -25.04
C LEU A 1044 11.07 23.55 -25.82
N ASP A 1045 12.33 23.96 -25.79
CA ASP A 1045 12.80 25.15 -26.51
C ASP A 1045 13.02 24.90 -28.02
N THR A 1046 13.16 23.64 -28.46
CA THR A 1046 13.20 23.29 -29.89
C THR A 1046 11.82 23.25 -30.56
N LEU A 1047 10.74 23.12 -29.79
CA LEU A 1047 9.38 22.96 -30.31
C LEU A 1047 8.72 24.31 -30.67
N THR A 1048 8.10 24.34 -31.84
CA THR A 1048 7.21 25.44 -32.26
C THR A 1048 5.78 25.25 -31.72
N ALA A 1049 4.94 26.29 -31.84
CA ALA A 1049 3.53 26.18 -31.47
C ALA A 1049 2.78 25.11 -32.29
N ASP A 1050 3.12 24.98 -33.57
CA ASP A 1050 2.54 23.97 -34.47
C ASP A 1050 2.95 22.55 -34.03
N ASP A 1051 4.19 22.35 -33.57
CA ASP A 1051 4.66 21.05 -33.07
C ASP A 1051 3.93 20.62 -31.79
N VAL A 1052 3.62 21.56 -30.90
CA VAL A 1052 2.85 21.31 -29.67
C VAL A 1052 1.40 21.01 -30.01
N TYR A 1053 0.80 21.77 -30.93
CA TYR A 1053 -0.56 21.52 -31.40
C TYR A 1053 -0.68 20.14 -32.08
N ASN A 1054 0.27 19.81 -32.95
CA ASN A 1054 0.37 18.48 -33.58
C ASN A 1054 0.51 17.36 -32.54
N LEU A 1055 1.29 17.57 -31.46
CA LEU A 1055 1.38 16.62 -30.34
C LEU A 1055 0.04 16.44 -29.60
N GLN A 1056 -0.74 17.51 -29.45
CA GLN A 1056 -2.06 17.45 -28.81
C GLN A 1056 -3.12 16.80 -29.71
N GLU A 1057 -3.17 17.12 -31.00
CA GLU A 1057 -4.07 16.45 -31.96
C GLU A 1057 -3.75 14.96 -32.10
N ALA A 1058 -2.48 14.59 -32.26
CA ALA A 1058 -2.07 13.20 -32.41
C ALA A 1058 -2.50 12.29 -31.26
N VAL A 1059 -2.68 12.85 -30.06
CA VAL A 1059 -3.03 12.13 -28.84
C VAL A 1059 -4.55 12.17 -28.56
N ASN A 1060 -5.30 13.00 -29.30
CA ASN A 1060 -6.75 12.88 -29.44
C ASN A 1060 -7.12 11.87 -30.55
N ASP A 1061 -6.29 11.75 -31.59
CA ASP A 1061 -6.53 10.90 -32.77
C ASP A 1061 -6.00 9.45 -32.61
N TRP A 1062 -5.09 9.19 -31.66
CA TRP A 1062 -4.50 7.85 -31.44
C TRP A 1062 -4.95 7.24 -30.10
N ASP A 1063 -5.90 6.32 -30.16
CA ASP A 1063 -6.34 5.47 -29.02
C ASP A 1063 -5.22 4.55 -28.44
N GLU A 1064 -4.01 4.54 -29.02
CA GLU A 1064 -2.93 3.57 -28.73
C GLU A 1064 -1.57 4.22 -28.33
N THR A 1065 -1.56 5.38 -27.65
CA THR A 1065 -0.29 5.98 -27.19
C THR A 1065 0.24 5.39 -25.88
N LEU A 1066 1.53 5.05 -25.85
CA LEU A 1066 2.31 4.66 -24.64
C LEU A 1066 2.42 5.77 -23.57
N VAL A 1067 1.77 6.91 -23.77
CA VAL A 1067 1.77 8.08 -22.89
C VAL A 1067 0.31 8.46 -22.65
N ASN A 1068 -0.04 8.67 -21.38
CA ASN A 1068 -1.37 9.15 -21.00
C ASN A 1068 -1.62 10.53 -21.64
N THR A 1069 -2.79 10.72 -22.25
CA THR A 1069 -3.27 11.99 -22.81
C THR A 1069 -3.02 13.18 -21.89
N LYS A 1070 -3.26 13.01 -20.58
CA LYS A 1070 -3.00 14.02 -19.55
C LYS A 1070 -1.55 14.49 -19.53
N THR A 1071 -0.57 13.58 -19.69
CA THR A 1071 0.86 13.93 -19.64
C THR A 1071 1.29 14.77 -20.85
N ILE A 1072 0.62 14.62 -22.00
CA ILE A 1072 0.85 15.46 -23.18
C ILE A 1072 0.23 16.86 -22.96
N PHE A 1073 -0.93 16.95 -22.31
CA PHE A 1073 -1.50 18.23 -21.87
C PHE A 1073 -0.66 18.91 -20.79
N ASP A 1074 -0.09 18.16 -19.84
CA ASP A 1074 0.88 18.67 -18.85
C ASP A 1074 2.12 19.27 -19.55
N PHE A 1075 2.68 18.53 -20.52
CA PHE A 1075 3.84 18.97 -21.32
C PHE A 1075 3.54 20.22 -22.15
N ALA A 1076 2.37 20.28 -22.80
CA ALA A 1076 1.92 21.46 -23.53
C ALA A 1076 1.67 22.66 -22.59
N THR A 1077 1.19 22.43 -21.38
CA THR A 1077 1.00 23.45 -20.34
C THR A 1077 2.35 24.02 -19.90
N LEU A 1078 3.35 23.16 -19.70
CA LEU A 1078 4.73 23.55 -19.38
C LEU A 1078 5.40 24.35 -20.51
N LYS A 1079 5.23 23.96 -21.77
CA LYS A 1079 5.71 24.73 -22.93
C LYS A 1079 5.07 26.12 -22.99
N ASN A 1080 3.74 26.18 -22.87
CA ASN A 1080 2.99 27.45 -22.83
C ASN A 1080 3.43 28.37 -21.66
N PHE A 1081 3.80 27.81 -20.51
CA PHE A 1081 4.37 28.56 -19.41
C PHE A 1081 5.72 29.19 -19.77
N LEU A 1082 6.65 28.40 -20.34
CA LEU A 1082 7.98 28.88 -20.71
C LEU A 1082 7.93 29.97 -21.80
N ASP A 1083 7.14 29.75 -22.85
CA ASP A 1083 7.02 30.73 -23.94
C ASP A 1083 6.46 32.07 -23.44
N ARG A 1084 5.49 32.04 -22.51
CA ARG A 1084 4.95 33.27 -21.89
C ARG A 1084 5.95 33.94 -20.94
N ALA A 1085 6.72 33.16 -20.18
CA ALA A 1085 7.78 33.71 -19.33
C ALA A 1085 8.87 34.39 -20.17
N TYR A 1086 9.35 33.76 -21.24
CA TYR A 1086 10.34 34.32 -22.15
C TYR A 1086 9.83 35.55 -22.92
N ALA A 1087 8.55 35.54 -23.36
CA ALA A 1087 7.91 36.71 -23.95
C ALA A 1087 7.83 37.88 -22.95
N THR A 1088 7.51 37.59 -21.68
CA THR A 1088 7.47 38.58 -20.60
C THR A 1088 8.85 39.17 -20.33
N MET A 1089 9.90 38.34 -20.26
CA MET A 1089 11.30 38.80 -20.13
C MET A 1089 11.73 39.67 -21.31
N THR A 1090 11.41 39.27 -22.55
CA THR A 1090 11.71 40.04 -23.77
C THR A 1090 11.01 41.41 -23.76
N ASN A 1091 9.76 41.46 -23.30
CA ASN A 1091 9.03 42.71 -23.14
C ASN A 1091 9.64 43.58 -22.03
N LYS A 1092 10.08 42.99 -20.92
CA LYS A 1092 10.73 43.71 -19.81
C LYS A 1092 12.09 44.27 -20.20
N GLN A 1093 12.89 43.54 -21.00
CA GLN A 1093 14.13 44.06 -21.61
C GLN A 1093 13.87 45.31 -22.46
N LYS A 1094 12.84 45.27 -23.32
CA LYS A 1094 12.44 46.41 -24.16
C LYS A 1094 11.94 47.60 -23.34
N GLN A 1095 11.15 47.36 -22.29
CA GLN A 1095 10.63 48.41 -21.40
C GLN A 1095 11.76 49.10 -20.61
N LEU A 1096 12.72 48.33 -20.10
CA LEU A 1096 13.87 48.83 -19.33
C LEU A 1096 15.01 49.36 -20.21
N ASN A 1097 14.95 49.13 -21.54
CA ASN A 1097 16.00 49.45 -22.51
C ASN A 1097 17.38 48.89 -22.13
N VAL A 1098 17.41 47.63 -21.67
CA VAL A 1098 18.63 46.91 -21.27
C VAL A 1098 18.92 45.71 -22.16
N THR A 1099 20.20 45.41 -22.37
CA THR A 1099 20.67 44.25 -23.16
C THR A 1099 20.64 42.93 -22.39
N SER A 1100 20.54 42.98 -21.06
CA SER A 1100 20.48 41.81 -20.19
C SER A 1100 19.68 42.12 -18.92
N LEU A 1101 18.96 41.11 -18.40
CA LEU A 1101 18.19 41.23 -17.15
C LEU A 1101 19.03 40.87 -15.92
N SER A 1102 18.72 41.44 -14.76
CA SER A 1102 19.21 40.90 -13.48
C SER A 1102 18.43 39.65 -13.07
N PHE A 1103 18.99 38.88 -12.13
CA PHE A 1103 18.36 37.67 -11.62
C PHE A 1103 16.95 37.93 -11.05
N GLU A 1104 16.76 39.03 -10.32
CA GLU A 1104 15.47 39.42 -9.72
C GLU A 1104 14.39 39.63 -10.78
N HIS A 1105 14.72 40.32 -11.88
CA HIS A 1105 13.77 40.56 -12.97
C HIS A 1105 13.39 39.26 -13.70
N ILE A 1106 14.28 38.27 -13.76
CA ILE A 1106 14.01 36.95 -14.34
C ILE A 1106 13.07 36.15 -13.44
N VAL A 1107 13.34 36.13 -12.12
CA VAL A 1107 12.47 35.49 -11.12
C VAL A 1107 11.06 36.11 -11.15
N GLU A 1108 10.98 37.44 -11.16
CA GLU A 1108 9.71 38.18 -11.22
C GLU A 1108 8.90 37.84 -12.48
N CYS A 1109 9.55 37.73 -13.65
CA CYS A 1109 8.87 37.31 -14.89
C CYS A 1109 8.31 35.88 -14.81
N PHE A 1110 8.99 34.95 -14.14
CA PHE A 1110 8.43 33.61 -13.92
C PHE A 1110 7.31 33.62 -12.88
N ASP A 1111 7.48 34.28 -11.72
CA ASP A 1111 6.44 34.36 -10.69
C ASP A 1111 5.17 35.06 -11.22
N ASP A 1112 5.30 36.13 -12.01
CA ASP A 1112 4.14 36.80 -12.65
C ASP A 1112 3.44 35.93 -13.70
N THR A 1113 4.20 35.09 -14.42
CA THR A 1113 3.62 34.09 -15.31
C THR A 1113 2.90 32.99 -14.51
N TRP A 1114 3.49 32.55 -13.39
CA TRP A 1114 2.99 31.45 -12.55
C TRP A 1114 1.68 31.82 -11.80
N LYS A 1115 1.50 33.09 -11.43
CA LYS A 1115 0.27 33.59 -10.77
C LYS A 1115 -1.02 33.45 -11.61
N ASN A 1116 -0.92 33.04 -12.87
CA ASN A 1116 -2.09 32.79 -13.71
C ASN A 1116 -2.63 31.38 -13.48
N ASN A 1117 -3.88 31.27 -13.03
CA ASN A 1117 -4.58 30.03 -12.66
C ASN A 1117 -4.51 28.91 -13.71
N GLN A 1118 -4.26 29.21 -14.99
CA GLN A 1118 -4.04 28.20 -16.03
C GLN A 1118 -2.79 27.32 -15.79
N PHE A 1119 -1.92 27.70 -14.84
CA PHE A 1119 -0.72 26.99 -14.44
C PHE A 1119 -0.81 26.43 -13.01
N ASP A 1120 -2.01 26.34 -12.44
CA ASP A 1120 -2.25 25.69 -11.15
C ASP A 1120 -1.83 24.22 -11.22
N GLY A 1121 -0.82 23.86 -10.41
CA GLY A 1121 -0.26 22.51 -10.41
C GLY A 1121 0.93 22.28 -11.35
N LEU A 1122 1.51 23.32 -11.98
CA LEU A 1122 2.66 23.23 -12.89
C LEU A 1122 3.86 22.40 -12.35
N SER A 1123 4.06 22.33 -11.02
CA SER A 1123 5.06 21.44 -10.41
C SER A 1123 4.83 19.95 -10.68
N ARG A 1124 3.57 19.52 -10.80
CA ARG A 1124 3.21 18.15 -11.23
C ARG A 1124 3.42 17.96 -12.73
N CYS A 1125 3.14 18.99 -13.53
CA CYS A 1125 3.40 18.96 -14.97
C CYS A 1125 4.90 18.84 -15.29
N LEU A 1126 5.77 19.48 -14.50
CA LEU A 1126 7.23 19.32 -14.58
C LEU A 1126 7.66 17.87 -14.36
N GLU A 1127 7.13 17.23 -13.32
CA GLU A 1127 7.43 15.84 -12.95
C GLU A 1127 6.93 14.83 -14.01
N SER A 1128 5.66 14.93 -14.42
CA SER A 1128 5.08 14.05 -15.44
C SER A 1128 5.77 14.19 -16.80
N SER A 1129 6.09 15.42 -17.20
CA SER A 1129 6.84 15.72 -18.44
C SER A 1129 8.27 15.18 -18.41
N ALA A 1130 8.96 15.28 -17.28
CA ALA A 1130 10.33 14.79 -17.13
C ALA A 1130 10.39 13.25 -17.22
N LEU A 1131 9.48 12.55 -16.53
CA LEU A 1131 9.39 11.10 -16.53
C LEU A 1131 9.05 10.53 -17.92
N SER A 1132 8.15 11.19 -18.67
CA SER A 1132 7.68 10.70 -19.98
C SER A 1132 8.42 11.26 -21.20
N LEU A 1133 9.46 12.09 -21.01
CA LEU A 1133 10.17 12.82 -22.06
C LEU A 1133 10.60 11.95 -23.26
N ALA A 1134 11.12 10.75 -23.02
CA ALA A 1134 11.59 9.86 -24.08
C ALA A 1134 10.45 9.46 -25.04
N SER A 1135 9.28 9.15 -24.48
CA SER A 1135 8.08 8.80 -25.24
C SER A 1135 7.48 10.01 -25.98
N ILE A 1136 7.49 11.20 -25.36
CA ILE A 1136 7.04 12.44 -26.00
C ILE A 1136 7.94 12.80 -27.20
N LYS A 1137 9.27 12.69 -27.04
CA LYS A 1137 10.24 12.84 -28.14
C LYS A 1137 9.98 11.86 -29.29
N HIS A 1138 9.62 10.62 -28.99
CA HIS A 1138 9.30 9.61 -29.99
C HIS A 1138 8.06 9.98 -30.81
N ILE A 1139 6.95 10.37 -30.15
CA ILE A 1139 5.71 10.80 -30.82
C ILE A 1139 5.98 12.02 -31.71
N HIS A 1140 6.70 13.04 -31.22
CA HIS A 1140 7.02 14.24 -31.98
C HIS A 1140 7.80 13.94 -33.28
N LEU A 1141 8.80 13.04 -33.21
CA LEU A 1141 9.58 12.62 -34.38
C LEU A 1141 8.70 11.92 -35.42
N GLU A 1142 7.80 11.01 -35.00
CA GLU A 1142 6.88 10.37 -35.93
C GLU A 1142 5.96 11.36 -36.64
N LEU A 1143 5.46 12.37 -35.92
CA LEU A 1143 4.60 13.40 -36.50
C LEU A 1143 5.36 14.25 -37.52
N THR A 1144 6.58 14.66 -37.17
CA THR A 1144 7.47 15.41 -38.07
C THR A 1144 7.79 14.64 -39.35
N ASP A 1145 8.08 13.33 -39.25
CA ASP A 1145 8.34 12.48 -40.41
C ASP A 1145 7.07 12.25 -41.26
N LYS A 1146 5.90 12.05 -40.62
CA LYS A 1146 4.59 11.95 -41.31
C LYS A 1146 4.26 13.25 -42.05
N GLU A 1147 4.46 14.41 -41.42
CA GLU A 1147 4.33 15.74 -42.03
C GLU A 1147 5.27 15.94 -43.22
N GLN A 1148 6.57 15.67 -43.06
CA GLN A 1148 7.53 15.79 -44.15
C GLN A 1148 7.23 14.83 -45.30
N SER A 1149 6.73 13.62 -45.02
CA SER A 1149 6.28 12.67 -46.05
C SER A 1149 5.10 13.24 -46.85
N LYS A 1150 4.07 13.77 -46.17
CA LYS A 1150 2.92 14.46 -46.80
C LYS A 1150 3.38 15.65 -47.65
N ARG A 1151 4.24 16.54 -47.11
CA ARG A 1151 4.78 17.72 -47.83
C ARG A 1151 5.59 17.31 -49.07
N ARG A 1152 6.40 16.24 -49.00
CA ARG A 1152 7.13 15.68 -50.16
C ARG A 1152 6.17 15.10 -51.20
N GLN A 1153 5.12 14.38 -50.81
CA GLN A 1153 4.09 13.89 -51.75
C GLN A 1153 3.35 15.05 -52.44
N ILE A 1154 2.94 16.08 -51.69
CA ILE A 1154 2.27 17.27 -52.27
C ILE A 1154 3.20 17.99 -53.26
N ALA A 1155 4.47 18.19 -52.91
CA ALA A 1155 5.45 18.80 -53.81
C ALA A 1155 5.70 17.96 -55.07
N ASP A 1156 5.76 16.63 -54.94
CA ASP A 1156 5.94 15.70 -56.06
C ASP A 1156 4.70 15.66 -56.97
N ILE A 1157 3.49 15.69 -56.40
CA ILE A 1157 2.22 15.86 -57.13
C ILE A 1157 2.22 17.18 -57.91
N LEU A 1158 2.56 18.30 -57.25
CA LEU A 1158 2.59 19.62 -57.88
C LEU A 1158 3.62 19.72 -59.01
N GLN A 1159 4.84 19.20 -58.82
CA GLN A 1159 5.87 19.16 -59.88
C GLN A 1159 5.48 18.28 -61.07
N LYS A 1160 4.70 17.23 -60.84
CA LYS A 1160 4.28 16.27 -61.87
C LYS A 1160 2.99 16.69 -62.58
N SER A 1161 2.11 17.45 -61.94
CA SER A 1161 0.87 17.97 -62.53
C SER A 1161 1.14 19.00 -63.63
N LYS A 1162 0.43 18.89 -64.77
CA LYS A 1162 0.44 19.90 -65.84
C LYS A 1162 -0.87 20.66 -65.86
N ILE A 1163 -0.80 21.97 -65.63
CA ILE A 1163 -1.91 22.90 -65.78
C ILE A 1163 -1.91 23.41 -67.22
N ASN A 1164 -2.91 23.03 -68.01
CA ASN A 1164 -3.11 23.52 -69.38
C ASN A 1164 -4.31 24.48 -69.41
N PHE A 1165 -4.13 25.67 -69.97
CA PHE A 1165 -5.25 26.56 -70.27
C PHE A 1165 -5.83 26.16 -71.62
N VAL A 1166 -7.05 25.61 -71.62
CA VAL A 1166 -7.73 25.13 -72.83
C VAL A 1166 -8.77 26.17 -73.25
N ARG A 1167 -8.64 26.67 -74.48
CA ARG A 1167 -9.60 27.61 -75.08
C ARG A 1167 -10.65 26.81 -75.84
N ASN A 1168 -11.88 26.81 -75.34
CA ASN A 1168 -12.99 26.09 -75.96
C ASN A 1168 -13.80 27.03 -76.88
N GLY A 1169 -13.94 26.63 -78.15
CA GLY A 1169 -14.86 27.27 -79.11
C GLY A 1169 -14.25 28.38 -79.99
N HIS A 1170 -14.82 28.50 -81.20
CA HIS A 1170 -14.41 29.49 -82.21
C HIS A 1170 -15.17 30.83 -82.13
N HIS A 1171 -16.24 30.96 -81.34
CA HIS A 1171 -17.09 32.16 -81.32
C HIS A 1171 -17.40 32.80 -79.95
N GLU A 1172 -17.06 32.17 -78.82
CA GLU A 1172 -16.93 32.86 -77.53
C GLU A 1172 -15.62 32.42 -76.87
N ILE A 1173 -14.94 33.35 -76.17
CA ILE A 1173 -13.62 33.08 -75.56
C ILE A 1173 -13.82 32.79 -74.07
N THR A 1174 -14.03 31.52 -73.74
CA THR A 1174 -13.83 31.01 -72.38
C THR A 1174 -12.48 30.27 -72.29
N PHE A 1175 -11.78 30.49 -71.19
CA PHE A 1175 -10.55 29.79 -70.82
C PHE A 1175 -10.87 28.83 -69.69
N ASP A 1176 -10.75 27.52 -69.95
CA ASP A 1176 -10.82 26.48 -68.91
C ASP A 1176 -9.41 26.11 -68.43
N ILE A 1177 -9.33 25.65 -67.18
CA ILE A 1177 -8.08 25.18 -66.56
C ILE A 1177 -8.12 23.66 -66.45
N ASP A 1178 -7.46 22.96 -67.39
CA ASP A 1178 -7.32 21.51 -67.43
C ASP A 1178 -6.06 21.08 -66.64
N VAL A 1179 -6.26 20.61 -65.40
CA VAL A 1179 -5.18 20.13 -64.52
C VAL A 1179 -4.98 18.63 -64.72
N LYS A 1180 -4.00 18.27 -65.55
CA LYS A 1180 -3.64 16.86 -65.80
C LYS A 1180 -2.63 16.35 -64.78
N LEU A 1181 -3.14 15.56 -63.84
CA LEU A 1181 -2.36 14.74 -62.92
C LEU A 1181 -1.83 13.48 -63.65
N PRO A 1182 -0.53 13.17 -63.60
CA PRO A 1182 0.00 11.95 -64.20
C PRO A 1182 -0.26 10.76 -63.29
N ASN A 1183 -1.48 10.21 -63.39
CA ASN A 1183 -1.82 8.78 -63.29
C ASN A 1183 -3.34 8.51 -63.37
N GLN A 1184 -4.12 9.37 -64.04
CA GLN A 1184 -5.51 9.03 -64.42
C GLN A 1184 -5.54 8.15 -65.70
N GLN A 1185 -4.92 6.97 -65.60
CA GLN A 1185 -5.19 5.82 -66.49
C GLN A 1185 -5.55 4.59 -65.65
N GLN A 1186 -6.57 4.73 -64.82
CA GLN A 1186 -7.43 3.63 -64.36
C GLN A 1186 -8.73 4.22 -63.82
N GLN A 1187 -9.74 4.32 -64.71
CA GLN A 1187 -11.12 4.50 -64.27
C GLN A 1187 -11.57 3.21 -63.58
N THR A 1188 -12.03 3.31 -62.34
CA THR A 1188 -13.00 2.36 -61.80
C THR A 1188 -14.23 3.16 -61.42
N THR A 1189 -15.35 2.85 -62.06
CA THR A 1189 -16.61 3.58 -61.90
C THR A 1189 -17.21 3.30 -60.53
N ILE A 1190 -17.53 4.36 -59.78
CA ILE A 1190 -18.55 4.34 -58.74
C ILE A 1190 -19.44 5.55 -59.03
N ASN A 1191 -20.73 5.30 -59.25
CA ASN A 1191 -21.76 6.34 -59.27
C ASN A 1191 -22.84 5.95 -58.26
N GLU A 1192 -23.01 6.83 -57.28
CA GLU A 1192 -24.20 7.09 -56.43
C GLU A 1192 -24.81 5.91 -55.67
#